data_AF-A0A1F4T863-F1
#
_entry.id   AF-A0A1F4T863-F1
#
_cell.length_a   1.000
_cell.length_b   1.000
_cell.length_c   1.000
_cell.angle_alpha   90.00
_cell.angle_beta   90.00
_cell.angle_gamma   90.00
#
_symmetry.space_group_name_H-M   'P 1'
#
loop_
_entity.id
_entity.type
_entity.pdbx_description
1 polymer ?
#
loop_
_entity_poly.entity_id
_entity_poly.type
_entity_poly.pdbx_seq_one_letter_code
_entity_poly.pdbx_strand_id
1 'polypeptide(L)'
;MKKLLSFVLLLFLAGSLAAAEPQSVKLINSTNWNKWIDQTIGYLYESHGCLHFTPTDIYLLAQTVPAGIPLTVKKYKLKETEPDFDPDQVPYLAELTASPQDIKKHALTFKTDVTSIVVYPSLGWLVIMVKGVPYAKLQTLAGPPEDILMQGDFMLTTPTDSGEYKILRTTDHYVSANYYQNTIVPFGAWLKRSGALWLYQKKNAWHKAPANVAADLERPPSQWVYNYYDLNYDSRGKLTAARYAGHDFGKYVLLWTTDGKNHYPEMGYAAGQLVYEQIVLVKELVNLLTLPGPDDLSSVLARDKELQFYKSLRDFKTSGGTKVPADVEPALLREYKLFNGFDLTAEERRALDPRLVKALKEYREKRLPRDKRARREALGLYYYLRNNSLVIDKHAGWYERIKGDWEFFSRLRAALRQDFESFGVLSLANRQNIVEQWLNERLEFKTVAPPSQAKGVAELSFSAFFKPKEEATLFDEREREIMVEKIRKATKGDETGLNLNIVDALNNYNFGVLLNQILGDLYKSHGCLHLSPRNMVFIYDLLPVGSQMKVYKYSESVSREALAAVPYLADLINFQDDFDQLKKRFTVTAEVQVAVYPNSGDWIVYLQKKPFARATVKGGPQTKYYLLQGRDPKGNPIFEPNLAYPTTPGDYVILRKVENYLSNLYRDQTVIPMGGAILKQGKWVFQDREGRWKELPRSIADDLNQPSDRQVYNYFDRAENASGETISVRWGSHPFGRFALQSSLNGRTPWPELIHSSGDLIVEERQLVSDLIGLLTAPRDRLEDCLNPNFELYRACFEFTRNPDRTDLIQPKERAAYRLYFNLPLTDKEKALLPPDAIVASKVARGETINAAEKELLIKEGVAYRRSGNFKVNQEKIIGLRLDLYQYVVAIGKGANHYGVLKEHWAELSGLRQALLKDFNNFVLKDPRLFHDFMRELMLKRNRLERLTQKNAVEILDRMLSDPH
;
A
#
# COMPACT_ATOMS: atom_id res chain seq x y z
N MET A 1 26.38 -32.62 32.64
CA MET A 1 25.70 -31.31 32.60
C MET A 1 25.67 -30.65 31.22
N LYS A 2 26.79 -30.51 30.48
CA LYS A 2 26.78 -29.85 29.15
C LYS A 2 25.84 -30.48 28.10
N LYS A 3 25.66 -31.81 28.10
CA LYS A 3 24.71 -32.50 27.20
C LYS A 3 23.22 -32.27 27.56
N LEU A 4 22.92 -32.06 28.85
CA LEU A 4 21.57 -31.75 29.32
C LEU A 4 21.20 -30.30 28.98
N LEU A 5 22.17 -29.39 29.10
CA LEU A 5 21.99 -27.98 28.76
C LEU A 5 21.78 -27.77 27.24
N SER A 6 22.50 -28.51 26.38
CA SER A 6 22.24 -28.49 24.93
C SER A 6 20.89 -29.08 24.54
N PHE A 7 20.39 -30.09 25.27
CA PHE A 7 19.07 -30.67 25.01
C PHE A 7 17.93 -29.72 25.45
N VAL A 8 18.11 -29.02 26.56
CA VAL A 8 17.20 -27.95 27.00
C VAL A 8 17.26 -26.74 26.06
N LEU A 9 18.45 -26.37 25.55
CA LEU A 9 18.58 -25.29 24.56
C LEU A 9 17.96 -25.67 23.21
N LEU A 10 18.03 -26.95 22.80
CA LEU A 10 17.34 -27.47 21.61
C LEU A 10 15.82 -27.52 21.80
N LEU A 11 15.33 -27.79 23.01
CA LEU A 11 13.90 -27.70 23.34
C LEU A 11 13.40 -26.25 23.43
N PHE A 12 14.22 -25.30 23.86
CA PHE A 12 13.90 -23.86 23.85
C PHE A 12 14.05 -23.21 22.46
N LEU A 13 14.90 -23.76 21.57
CA LEU A 13 15.03 -23.31 20.18
C LEU A 13 14.05 -24.01 19.22
N ALA A 14 13.58 -25.22 19.54
CA ALA A 14 12.47 -25.90 18.84
C ALA A 14 11.09 -25.42 19.31
N GLY A 15 11.02 -24.65 20.39
CA GLY A 15 9.88 -23.81 20.75
C GLY A 15 9.78 -22.53 19.89
N SER A 16 10.29 -22.55 18.65
CA SER A 16 9.86 -21.60 17.63
C SER A 16 8.34 -21.68 17.58
N LEU A 17 7.68 -20.65 18.09
CA LEU A 17 6.25 -20.41 18.05
C LEU A 17 5.69 -20.88 16.70
N ALA A 18 5.19 -22.11 16.64
CA ALA A 18 4.25 -22.50 15.61
C ALA A 18 3.05 -21.61 15.91
N ALA A 19 2.95 -20.50 15.19
CA ALA A 19 1.83 -19.58 15.33
C ALA A 19 0.56 -20.43 15.26
N ALA A 20 -0.23 -20.40 16.33
CA ALA A 20 -1.46 -21.17 16.41
C ALA A 20 -2.30 -20.84 15.17
N GLU A 21 -2.82 -21.87 14.50
CA GLU A 21 -3.68 -21.68 13.33
C GLU A 21 -4.83 -20.72 13.70
N PRO A 22 -5.06 -19.65 12.92
CA PRO A 22 -6.12 -18.68 13.20
C PRO A 22 -7.48 -19.37 13.36
N GLN A 23 -8.28 -18.89 14.30
CA GLN A 23 -9.48 -19.60 14.73
C GLN A 23 -10.52 -19.72 13.62
N SER A 24 -10.68 -18.69 12.79
CA SER A 24 -11.59 -18.71 11.63
C SER A 24 -11.17 -19.74 10.60
N VAL A 25 -9.88 -19.82 10.28
CA VAL A 25 -9.29 -20.80 9.34
C VAL A 25 -9.52 -22.21 9.86
N LYS A 26 -9.26 -22.45 11.15
CA LYS A 26 -9.52 -23.73 11.81
C LYS A 26 -11.00 -24.13 11.73
N LEU A 27 -11.92 -23.21 12.03
CA LEU A 27 -13.36 -23.47 11.95
C LEU A 27 -13.79 -23.80 10.51
N ILE A 28 -13.34 -23.03 9.53
CA ILE A 28 -13.65 -23.25 8.11
C ILE A 28 -13.10 -24.60 7.63
N ASN A 29 -11.85 -24.94 7.95
CA ASN A 29 -11.24 -26.22 7.58
C ASN A 29 -11.93 -27.42 8.22
N SER A 30 -12.37 -27.30 9.48
CA SER A 30 -13.05 -28.37 10.20
C SER A 30 -14.51 -28.62 9.77
N THR A 31 -15.08 -27.71 8.99
CA THR A 31 -16.49 -27.78 8.57
C THR A 31 -16.63 -28.46 7.21
N ASN A 32 -17.59 -29.38 7.09
CA ASN A 32 -17.94 -30.00 5.81
C ASN A 32 -18.90 -29.08 5.03
N TRP A 33 -18.33 -28.02 4.43
CA TRP A 33 -19.08 -27.03 3.66
C TRP A 33 -19.81 -27.63 2.46
N ASN A 34 -19.23 -28.66 1.81
CA ASN A 34 -19.87 -29.39 0.73
C ASN A 34 -21.22 -29.98 1.15
N LYS A 35 -21.22 -30.78 2.22
CA LYS A 35 -22.44 -31.39 2.77
C LYS A 35 -23.43 -30.32 3.21
N TRP A 36 -22.96 -29.27 3.88
CA TRP A 36 -23.84 -28.20 4.34
C TRP A 36 -24.52 -27.50 3.17
N ILE A 37 -23.76 -27.14 2.12
CA ILE A 37 -24.27 -26.46 0.93
C ILE A 37 -25.19 -27.36 0.11
N ASP A 38 -24.79 -28.60 -0.18
CA ASP A 38 -25.57 -29.52 -1.03
C ASP A 38 -26.96 -29.81 -0.43
N GLN A 39 -27.01 -30.03 0.89
CA GLN A 39 -28.26 -30.24 1.60
C GLN A 39 -29.12 -28.97 1.71
N THR A 40 -28.52 -27.79 1.50
CA THR A 40 -29.22 -26.49 1.51
C THR A 40 -29.77 -26.15 0.12
N ILE A 41 -29.03 -26.44 -0.95
CA ILE A 41 -29.46 -26.12 -2.32
C ILE A 41 -30.44 -27.16 -2.89
N GLY A 42 -30.23 -28.47 -2.69
CA GLY A 42 -31.11 -29.53 -3.21
C GLY A 42 -31.37 -29.46 -4.74
N TYR A 43 -32.41 -30.14 -5.23
CA TYR A 43 -32.83 -30.08 -6.65
C TYR A 43 -34.22 -29.43 -6.77
N LEU A 44 -34.32 -28.35 -7.57
CA LEU A 44 -35.57 -27.60 -7.79
C LEU A 44 -36.24 -27.89 -9.15
N TYR A 45 -35.74 -28.87 -9.89
CA TYR A 45 -36.17 -29.18 -11.25
C TYR A 45 -36.22 -30.68 -11.46
N GLU A 46 -36.79 -31.09 -12.59
CA GLU A 46 -36.75 -32.48 -13.07
C GLU A 46 -35.64 -32.63 -14.12
N SER A 47 -35.00 -33.80 -14.14
CA SER A 47 -34.02 -34.11 -15.20
C SER A 47 -34.73 -34.49 -16.50
N HIS A 48 -34.24 -34.01 -17.65
CA HIS A 48 -34.71 -34.40 -18.99
C HIS A 48 -34.18 -35.78 -19.44
N GLY A 49 -34.07 -36.73 -18.51
CA GLY A 49 -33.58 -38.10 -18.77
C GLY A 49 -32.10 -38.32 -18.48
N CYS A 50 -31.28 -37.26 -18.39
CA CYS A 50 -29.88 -37.36 -17.95
C CYS A 50 -29.76 -37.66 -16.45
N LEU A 51 -28.55 -37.91 -15.94
CA LEU A 51 -28.31 -37.99 -14.49
C LEU A 51 -27.79 -36.67 -13.95
N HIS A 52 -28.56 -36.02 -13.10
CA HIS A 52 -28.14 -34.77 -12.48
C HIS A 52 -27.53 -35.04 -11.10
N PHE A 53 -26.43 -34.36 -10.80
CA PHE A 53 -25.67 -34.51 -9.54
C PHE A 53 -25.59 -33.18 -8.81
N THR A 54 -25.29 -33.23 -7.51
CA THR A 54 -24.87 -32.02 -6.78
C THR A 54 -23.53 -31.53 -7.35
N PRO A 55 -23.19 -30.23 -7.21
CA PRO A 55 -21.89 -29.71 -7.66
C PRO A 55 -20.71 -30.47 -7.03
N THR A 56 -20.82 -30.86 -5.76
CA THR A 56 -19.82 -31.69 -5.06
C THR A 56 -19.70 -33.08 -5.69
N ASP A 57 -20.82 -33.79 -5.88
CA ASP A 57 -20.80 -35.17 -6.35
C ASP A 57 -20.21 -35.28 -7.76
N ILE A 58 -20.58 -34.37 -8.67
CA ILE A 58 -20.00 -34.38 -10.02
C ILE A 58 -18.52 -33.99 -10.02
N TYR A 59 -18.10 -33.09 -9.14
CA TYR A 59 -16.68 -32.75 -8.97
C TYR A 59 -15.90 -34.01 -8.53
N LEU A 60 -16.37 -34.72 -7.50
CA LEU A 60 -15.72 -35.94 -7.02
C LEU A 60 -15.66 -37.03 -8.10
N LEU A 61 -16.76 -37.28 -8.81
CA LEU A 61 -16.76 -38.22 -9.94
C LEU A 61 -15.75 -37.80 -11.01
N ALA A 62 -15.72 -36.51 -11.37
CA ALA A 62 -14.79 -36.00 -12.37
C ALA A 62 -13.31 -36.13 -11.98
N GLN A 63 -13.01 -36.05 -10.67
CA GLN A 63 -11.65 -36.19 -10.15
C GLN A 63 -11.21 -37.64 -9.88
N THR A 64 -12.16 -38.58 -9.70
CA THR A 64 -11.84 -39.92 -9.18
C THR A 64 -12.16 -41.08 -10.13
N VAL A 65 -13.09 -40.91 -11.07
CA VAL A 65 -13.55 -42.00 -11.95
C VAL A 65 -12.83 -41.95 -13.30
N PRO A 66 -11.96 -42.94 -13.62
CA PRO A 66 -11.31 -43.02 -14.93
C PRO A 66 -12.27 -43.47 -16.05
N ALA A 67 -11.86 -43.16 -17.29
CA ALA A 67 -12.49 -43.70 -18.50
C ALA A 67 -12.40 -45.23 -18.54
N GLY A 68 -13.44 -45.86 -19.08
CA GLY A 68 -13.54 -47.31 -19.29
C GLY A 68 -14.27 -48.08 -18.19
N ILE A 69 -14.62 -47.44 -17.07
CA ILE A 69 -15.36 -48.08 -15.97
C ILE A 69 -16.75 -48.54 -16.46
N PRO A 70 -17.17 -49.79 -16.20
CA PRO A 70 -18.53 -50.24 -16.45
C PRO A 70 -19.55 -49.44 -15.62
N LEU A 71 -20.62 -49.00 -16.26
CA LEU A 71 -21.75 -48.31 -15.64
C LEU A 71 -23.05 -49.04 -15.99
N THR A 72 -23.83 -49.44 -14.98
CA THR A 72 -25.12 -50.08 -15.15
C THR A 72 -26.22 -49.16 -14.65
N VAL A 73 -27.19 -48.81 -15.50
CA VAL A 73 -28.41 -48.09 -15.09
C VAL A 73 -29.55 -49.08 -14.93
N LYS A 74 -30.07 -49.21 -13.71
CA LYS A 74 -31.20 -50.10 -13.39
C LYS A 74 -32.53 -49.52 -13.88
N LYS A 75 -33.54 -50.39 -14.01
CA LYS A 75 -34.92 -49.97 -14.33
C LYS A 75 -35.57 -49.31 -13.12
N TYR A 76 -36.53 -48.41 -13.33
CA TYR A 76 -37.29 -47.77 -12.25
C TYR A 76 -38.05 -48.77 -11.38
N LYS A 77 -38.62 -49.81 -11.99
CA LYS A 77 -39.22 -50.93 -11.26
C LYS A 77 -38.13 -51.95 -10.91
N LEU A 78 -37.60 -51.84 -9.69
CA LEU A 78 -36.58 -52.73 -9.16
C LEU A 78 -37.14 -54.13 -8.90
N LYS A 79 -36.25 -55.14 -8.96
CA LYS A 79 -36.57 -56.49 -8.47
C LYS A 79 -36.58 -56.49 -6.94
N GLU A 80 -37.29 -57.43 -6.33
CA GLU A 80 -37.37 -57.54 -4.86
C GLU A 80 -36.00 -57.72 -4.19
N THR A 81 -35.02 -58.26 -4.90
CA THR A 81 -33.64 -58.49 -4.42
C THR A 81 -32.68 -57.34 -4.74
N GLU A 82 -33.17 -56.20 -5.24
CA GLU A 82 -32.33 -55.05 -5.63
C GLU A 82 -32.67 -53.80 -4.78
N PRO A 83 -31.67 -53.12 -4.19
CA PRO A 83 -30.25 -53.49 -4.17
C PRO A 83 -29.99 -54.73 -3.31
N ASP A 84 -28.94 -55.47 -3.64
CA ASP A 84 -28.49 -56.68 -2.93
C ASP A 84 -27.67 -56.36 -1.66
N PHE A 85 -27.69 -55.10 -1.22
CA PHE A 85 -27.04 -54.58 -0.04
C PHE A 85 -27.96 -53.60 0.70
N ASP A 86 -27.70 -53.37 1.98
CA ASP A 86 -28.35 -52.34 2.77
C ASP A 86 -27.82 -50.95 2.39
N PRO A 87 -28.63 -50.09 1.74
CA PRO A 87 -28.17 -48.79 1.28
C PRO A 87 -27.76 -47.86 2.43
N ASP A 88 -28.34 -48.00 3.62
CA ASP A 88 -28.05 -47.14 4.76
C ASP A 88 -26.66 -47.40 5.34
N GLN A 89 -26.07 -48.57 5.06
CA GLN A 89 -24.70 -48.92 5.44
C GLN A 89 -23.64 -48.40 4.46
N VAL A 90 -24.05 -47.92 3.29
CA VAL A 90 -23.14 -47.38 2.28
C VAL A 90 -22.97 -45.87 2.51
N PRO A 91 -21.76 -45.38 2.85
CA PRO A 91 -21.53 -43.96 3.12
C PRO A 91 -21.58 -43.12 1.84
N TYR A 92 -21.88 -41.83 1.95
CA TYR A 92 -21.77 -40.93 0.82
C TYR A 92 -20.31 -40.64 0.47
N LEU A 93 -19.98 -40.52 -0.82
CA LEU A 93 -18.58 -40.25 -1.24
C LEU A 93 -18.06 -38.92 -0.68
N ALA A 94 -18.91 -37.90 -0.62
CA ALA A 94 -18.59 -36.61 -0.01
C ALA A 94 -18.36 -36.68 1.51
N GLU A 95 -18.86 -37.72 2.20
CA GLU A 95 -18.61 -37.95 3.63
C GLU A 95 -17.28 -38.67 3.88
N LEU A 96 -16.80 -39.43 2.89
CA LEU A 96 -15.48 -40.09 2.92
C LEU A 96 -14.33 -39.17 2.51
N THR A 97 -14.64 -37.99 1.97
CA THR A 97 -13.66 -37.04 1.44
C THR A 97 -13.61 -35.78 2.30
N ALA A 98 -12.46 -35.45 2.88
CA ALA A 98 -12.26 -34.19 3.63
C ALA A 98 -11.19 -33.29 2.99
N SER A 99 -10.30 -33.89 2.20
CA SER A 99 -9.07 -33.27 1.71
C SER A 99 -8.71 -33.71 0.28
N PRO A 100 -7.77 -33.04 -0.39
CA PRO A 100 -7.29 -33.47 -1.71
C PRO A 100 -6.54 -34.82 -1.65
N GLN A 101 -6.01 -35.20 -0.48
CA GLN A 101 -5.38 -36.51 -0.28
C GLN A 101 -6.40 -37.65 -0.36
N ASP A 102 -7.61 -37.44 0.16
CA ASP A 102 -8.69 -38.43 0.06
C ASP A 102 -9.12 -38.62 -1.40
N ILE A 103 -9.24 -37.53 -2.16
CA ILE A 103 -9.53 -37.57 -3.61
C ILE A 103 -8.46 -38.42 -4.32
N LYS A 104 -7.17 -38.20 -4.03
CA LYS A 104 -6.08 -39.01 -4.60
C LYS A 104 -6.19 -40.49 -4.21
N LYS A 105 -6.56 -40.78 -2.95
CA LYS A 105 -6.79 -42.14 -2.46
C LYS A 105 -7.95 -42.81 -3.21
N HIS A 106 -9.06 -42.11 -3.42
CA HIS A 106 -10.19 -42.61 -4.20
C HIS A 106 -9.79 -42.86 -5.66
N ALA A 107 -9.10 -41.92 -6.31
CA ALA A 107 -8.61 -42.09 -7.69
C ALA A 107 -7.64 -43.28 -7.84
N LEU A 108 -6.82 -43.58 -6.84
CA LEU A 108 -5.97 -44.78 -6.82
C LEU A 108 -6.76 -46.08 -6.57
N THR A 109 -7.90 -45.98 -5.91
CA THR A 109 -8.79 -47.11 -5.61
C THR A 109 -9.67 -47.44 -6.81
N PHE A 110 -10.19 -46.43 -7.50
CA PHE A 110 -11.10 -46.59 -8.63
C PHE A 110 -10.33 -46.87 -9.90
N LYS A 111 -10.16 -48.17 -10.22
CA LYS A 111 -9.52 -48.65 -11.44
C LYS A 111 -10.50 -49.43 -12.31
N THR A 112 -10.30 -49.40 -13.62
CA THR A 112 -11.18 -49.99 -14.64
C THR A 112 -11.41 -51.49 -14.50
N ASP A 113 -10.46 -52.23 -13.92
CA ASP A 113 -10.48 -53.68 -13.74
C ASP A 113 -11.18 -54.13 -12.46
N VAL A 114 -11.33 -53.24 -11.47
CA VAL A 114 -11.91 -53.56 -10.16
C VAL A 114 -13.12 -52.71 -9.78
N THR A 115 -13.47 -51.71 -10.57
CA THR A 115 -14.53 -50.74 -10.24
C THR A 115 -15.68 -50.84 -11.22
N SER A 116 -16.90 -50.84 -10.71
CA SER A 116 -18.12 -50.63 -11.51
C SER A 116 -19.03 -49.62 -10.83
N ILE A 117 -19.91 -49.00 -11.61
CA ILE A 117 -20.89 -48.02 -11.14
C ILE A 117 -22.29 -48.56 -11.39
N VAL A 118 -23.16 -48.49 -10.39
CA VAL A 118 -24.56 -48.89 -10.53
C VAL A 118 -25.47 -47.72 -10.16
N VAL A 119 -26.35 -47.35 -11.08
CA VAL A 119 -27.34 -46.29 -10.89
C VAL A 119 -28.69 -46.91 -10.63
N TYR A 120 -29.37 -46.44 -9.57
CA TYR A 120 -30.72 -46.83 -9.18
C TYR A 120 -31.66 -45.61 -9.33
N PRO A 121 -32.26 -45.39 -10.53
CA PRO A 121 -33.05 -44.19 -10.80
C PRO A 121 -34.22 -43.97 -9.82
N SER A 122 -34.91 -45.04 -9.42
CA SER A 122 -36.05 -44.97 -8.49
C SER A 122 -35.66 -44.71 -7.04
N LEU A 123 -34.39 -44.92 -6.68
CA LEU A 123 -33.86 -44.63 -5.35
C LEU A 123 -33.11 -43.29 -5.31
N GLY A 124 -32.82 -42.69 -6.48
CA GLY A 124 -32.05 -41.46 -6.58
C GLY A 124 -30.59 -41.63 -6.17
N TRP A 125 -30.01 -42.81 -6.39
CA TRP A 125 -28.63 -43.12 -6.00
C TRP A 125 -27.77 -43.62 -7.15
N LEU A 126 -26.50 -43.23 -7.11
CA LEU A 126 -25.41 -43.87 -7.82
C LEU A 126 -24.50 -44.53 -6.79
N VAL A 127 -24.13 -45.79 -7.00
CA VAL A 127 -23.27 -46.56 -6.10
C VAL A 127 -22.00 -46.97 -6.82
N ILE A 128 -20.85 -46.67 -6.22
CA ILE A 128 -19.54 -47.08 -6.70
C ILE A 128 -19.20 -48.42 -6.03
N MET A 129 -19.00 -49.44 -6.84
CA MET A 129 -18.63 -50.79 -6.41
C MET A 129 -17.13 -50.99 -6.62
N VAL A 130 -16.42 -51.50 -5.61
CA VAL A 130 -14.99 -51.84 -5.70
C VAL A 130 -14.84 -53.32 -5.36
N LYS A 131 -14.31 -54.11 -6.30
CA LYS A 131 -14.21 -55.57 -6.23
C LYS A 131 -15.55 -56.25 -5.90
N GLY A 132 -16.65 -55.70 -6.43
CA GLY A 132 -18.00 -56.22 -6.22
C GLY A 132 -18.66 -55.82 -4.90
N VAL A 133 -18.03 -54.99 -4.07
CA VAL A 133 -18.58 -54.52 -2.78
C VAL A 133 -18.93 -53.03 -2.87
N PRO A 134 -20.08 -52.57 -2.33
CA PRO A 134 -20.42 -51.15 -2.32
C PRO A 134 -19.41 -50.36 -1.49
N TYR A 135 -18.75 -49.39 -2.14
CA TYR A 135 -17.73 -48.56 -1.52
C TYR A 135 -18.29 -47.22 -1.03
N ALA A 136 -19.05 -46.54 -1.89
CA ALA A 136 -19.68 -45.26 -1.59
C ALA A 136 -20.90 -45.05 -2.48
N LYS A 137 -21.84 -44.21 -2.01
CA LYS A 137 -23.00 -43.75 -2.78
C LYS A 137 -22.97 -42.24 -3.02
N LEU A 138 -23.68 -41.79 -4.04
CA LEU A 138 -23.86 -40.38 -4.41
C LEU A 138 -25.34 -40.13 -4.65
N GLN A 139 -25.79 -38.90 -4.38
CA GLN A 139 -27.14 -38.51 -4.71
C GLN A 139 -27.24 -38.21 -6.21
N THR A 140 -28.30 -38.70 -6.85
CA THR A 140 -28.56 -38.40 -8.25
C THR A 140 -30.03 -38.16 -8.48
N LEU A 141 -30.33 -37.18 -9.33
CA LEU A 141 -31.65 -36.93 -9.87
C LEU A 141 -31.70 -37.51 -11.28
N ALA A 142 -32.38 -38.64 -11.41
CA ALA A 142 -32.72 -39.24 -12.70
C ALA A 142 -33.96 -38.57 -13.31
N GLY A 143 -34.28 -38.90 -14.56
CA GLY A 143 -35.53 -38.48 -15.19
C GLY A 143 -36.76 -39.00 -14.44
N PRO A 144 -37.96 -38.51 -14.77
CA PRO A 144 -39.20 -39.03 -14.21
C PRO A 144 -39.47 -40.47 -14.71
N PRO A 145 -40.18 -41.32 -13.94
CA PRO A 145 -40.49 -42.70 -14.35
C PRO A 145 -41.45 -42.80 -15.55
N GLU A 146 -42.14 -41.71 -15.88
CA GLU A 146 -43.05 -41.58 -17.02
C GLU A 146 -42.67 -40.32 -17.81
N ASP A 147 -42.90 -40.34 -19.13
CA ASP A 147 -42.73 -39.15 -19.97
C ASP A 147 -43.63 -38.00 -19.49
N ILE A 148 -43.08 -36.79 -19.39
CA ILE A 148 -43.84 -35.58 -19.05
C ILE A 148 -43.60 -34.46 -20.07
N LEU A 149 -44.63 -33.65 -20.32
CA LEU A 149 -44.54 -32.48 -21.21
C LEU A 149 -44.61 -31.20 -20.37
N MET A 150 -43.45 -30.64 -20.04
CA MET A 150 -43.31 -29.42 -19.25
C MET A 150 -43.80 -28.20 -20.04
N GLN A 151 -44.49 -27.27 -19.37
CA GLN A 151 -45.01 -26.06 -20.00
C GLN A 151 -43.85 -25.11 -20.32
N GLY A 152 -43.63 -24.82 -21.61
CA GLY A 152 -42.56 -23.93 -22.08
C GLY A 152 -41.27 -24.64 -22.53
N ASP A 153 -41.17 -25.96 -22.31
CA ASP A 153 -40.06 -26.77 -22.86
C ASP A 153 -40.35 -27.17 -24.31
N PHE A 154 -39.30 -27.16 -25.14
CA PHE A 154 -39.37 -27.63 -26.53
C PHE A 154 -39.08 -29.14 -26.65
N MET A 155 -38.67 -29.80 -25.56
CA MET A 155 -38.40 -31.25 -25.51
C MET A 155 -39.29 -31.98 -24.52
N LEU A 156 -39.55 -33.24 -24.81
CA LEU A 156 -40.19 -34.17 -23.90
C LEU A 156 -39.18 -34.58 -22.81
N THR A 157 -39.52 -34.42 -21.54
CA THR A 157 -38.75 -34.96 -20.42
C THR A 157 -39.06 -36.46 -20.31
N THR A 158 -38.04 -37.32 -20.46
CA THR A 158 -38.18 -38.79 -20.49
C THR A 158 -37.51 -39.46 -19.30
N PRO A 159 -37.85 -40.74 -19.02
CA PRO A 159 -37.08 -41.55 -18.08
C PRO A 159 -35.61 -41.65 -18.46
N THR A 160 -34.74 -41.85 -17.47
CA THR A 160 -33.34 -42.20 -17.73
C THR A 160 -33.24 -43.59 -18.32
N ASP A 161 -32.50 -43.72 -19.42
CA ASP A 161 -32.36 -44.98 -20.13
C ASP A 161 -31.62 -46.03 -19.29
N SER A 162 -32.28 -47.18 -19.09
CA SER A 162 -31.69 -48.32 -18.40
C SER A 162 -30.80 -49.12 -19.35
N GLY A 163 -29.63 -49.57 -18.90
CA GLY A 163 -28.73 -50.34 -19.74
C GLY A 163 -27.33 -50.52 -19.15
N GLU A 164 -26.48 -51.18 -19.93
CA GLU A 164 -25.06 -51.35 -19.65
C GLU A 164 -24.26 -50.36 -20.52
N TYR A 165 -23.40 -49.58 -19.87
CA TYR A 165 -22.61 -48.51 -20.46
C TYR A 165 -21.16 -48.61 -19.98
N LYS A 166 -20.30 -47.79 -20.59
CA LYS A 166 -18.95 -47.52 -20.10
C LYS A 166 -18.73 -46.02 -19.99
N ILE A 167 -18.08 -45.60 -18.91
CA ILE A 167 -17.62 -44.22 -18.76
C ILE A 167 -16.66 -43.90 -19.91
N LEU A 168 -16.99 -42.88 -20.68
CA LEU A 168 -16.21 -42.45 -21.83
C LEU A 168 -15.08 -41.53 -21.40
N ARG A 169 -15.44 -40.46 -20.69
CA ARG A 169 -14.54 -39.44 -20.17
C ARG A 169 -15.28 -38.45 -19.28
N THR A 170 -14.50 -37.63 -18.59
CA THR A 170 -14.97 -36.43 -17.89
C THR A 170 -14.50 -35.18 -18.64
N THR A 171 -15.22 -34.07 -18.51
CA THR A 171 -14.81 -32.77 -19.05
C THR A 171 -15.24 -31.63 -18.13
N ASP A 172 -14.40 -30.60 -18.05
CA ASP A 172 -14.62 -29.35 -17.34
C ASP A 172 -15.29 -28.26 -18.21
N HIS A 173 -15.56 -28.56 -19.48
CA HIS A 173 -16.32 -27.69 -20.38
C HIS A 173 -16.92 -28.51 -21.53
N TYR A 174 -18.15 -28.99 -21.36
CA TYR A 174 -18.88 -29.68 -22.42
C TYR A 174 -19.53 -28.68 -23.37
N VAL A 175 -19.14 -28.72 -24.65
CA VAL A 175 -19.78 -27.96 -25.72
C VAL A 175 -20.71 -28.87 -26.48
N SER A 176 -22.01 -28.62 -26.37
CA SER A 176 -23.05 -29.39 -27.05
C SER A 176 -23.18 -28.94 -28.51
N ALA A 177 -23.39 -29.88 -29.43
CA ALA A 177 -23.77 -29.54 -30.81
C ALA A 177 -25.20 -28.95 -30.87
N ASN A 178 -26.11 -29.47 -30.05
CA ASN A 178 -27.51 -29.05 -30.02
C ASN A 178 -27.72 -27.74 -29.24
N TYR A 179 -26.90 -27.49 -28.22
CA TYR A 179 -26.94 -26.29 -27.38
C TYR A 179 -25.70 -25.41 -27.57
N TYR A 180 -25.16 -25.38 -28.78
CA TYR A 180 -23.85 -24.75 -29.04
C TYR A 180 -23.78 -23.30 -28.56
N GLN A 181 -24.81 -22.50 -28.84
CA GLN A 181 -24.82 -21.08 -28.46
C GLN A 181 -24.85 -20.85 -26.94
N ASN A 182 -25.43 -21.77 -26.17
CA ASN A 182 -25.51 -21.69 -24.71
C ASN A 182 -24.28 -22.29 -24.03
N THR A 183 -23.62 -23.24 -24.69
CA THR A 183 -22.51 -24.02 -24.12
C THR A 183 -21.13 -23.59 -24.59
N ILE A 184 -21.02 -22.77 -25.63
CA ILE A 184 -19.73 -22.30 -26.12
C ILE A 184 -19.00 -21.40 -25.11
N VAL A 185 -19.75 -20.62 -24.32
CA VAL A 185 -19.23 -19.78 -23.24
C VAL A 185 -19.12 -20.64 -21.98
N PRO A 186 -17.91 -20.91 -21.45
CA PRO A 186 -17.75 -21.73 -20.25
C PRO A 186 -18.52 -21.16 -19.05
N PHE A 187 -19.03 -22.03 -18.18
CA PHE A 187 -19.59 -21.61 -16.91
C PHE A 187 -18.55 -20.82 -16.10
N GLY A 188 -18.96 -19.66 -15.58
CA GLY A 188 -18.12 -18.73 -14.83
C GLY A 188 -17.13 -17.91 -15.65
N ALA A 189 -17.16 -17.99 -16.98
CA ALA A 189 -16.32 -17.15 -17.83
C ALA A 189 -16.70 -15.67 -17.68
N TRP A 190 -15.68 -14.80 -17.63
CA TRP A 190 -15.87 -13.36 -17.70
C TRP A 190 -16.38 -12.94 -19.07
N LEU A 191 -17.43 -12.12 -19.07
CA LEU A 191 -17.96 -11.36 -20.17
C LEU A 191 -17.58 -9.90 -19.95
N LYS A 192 -16.92 -9.26 -20.92
CA LYS A 192 -16.51 -7.86 -20.86
C LYS A 192 -16.94 -7.11 -22.11
N ARG A 193 -17.40 -5.89 -21.92
CA ARG A 193 -17.71 -4.96 -23.01
C ARG A 193 -16.43 -4.30 -23.52
N SER A 194 -16.22 -4.35 -24.83
CA SER A 194 -15.17 -3.63 -25.54
C SER A 194 -15.81 -2.86 -26.71
N GLY A 195 -16.02 -1.56 -26.51
CA GLY A 195 -16.81 -0.73 -27.41
C GLY A 195 -18.26 -1.25 -27.55
N ALA A 196 -18.64 -1.63 -28.77
CA ALA A 196 -19.96 -2.17 -29.08
C ALA A 196 -20.07 -3.69 -28.95
N LEU A 197 -18.98 -4.40 -28.62
CA LEU A 197 -18.94 -5.86 -28.58
C LEU A 197 -18.88 -6.38 -27.15
N TRP A 198 -19.58 -7.48 -26.92
CA TRP A 198 -19.36 -8.34 -25.77
C TRP A 198 -18.36 -9.42 -26.12
N LEU A 199 -17.35 -9.57 -25.27
CA LEU A 199 -16.29 -10.57 -25.39
C LEU A 199 -16.32 -11.47 -24.17
N TYR A 200 -16.02 -12.76 -24.32
CA TYR A 200 -15.80 -13.68 -23.21
C TYR A 200 -14.38 -14.23 -23.21
N GLN A 201 -13.87 -14.56 -22.02
CA GLN A 201 -12.53 -15.11 -21.86
C GLN A 201 -12.52 -16.64 -21.94
N LYS A 202 -11.64 -17.22 -22.76
CA LYS A 202 -11.37 -18.66 -22.82
C LYS A 202 -9.88 -18.89 -23.06
N LYS A 203 -9.23 -19.73 -22.23
CA LYS A 203 -7.79 -20.05 -22.34
C LYS A 203 -6.89 -18.80 -22.50
N ASN A 204 -7.15 -17.76 -21.69
CA ASN A 204 -6.46 -16.46 -21.71
C ASN A 204 -6.61 -15.62 -22.99
N ALA A 205 -7.52 -15.98 -23.89
CA ALA A 205 -7.89 -15.18 -25.06
C ALA A 205 -9.32 -14.64 -24.94
N TRP A 206 -9.59 -13.48 -25.54
CA TRP A 206 -10.92 -12.88 -25.62
C TRP A 206 -11.58 -13.24 -26.94
N HIS A 207 -12.79 -13.80 -26.87
CA HIS A 207 -13.59 -14.23 -28.00
C HIS A 207 -14.92 -13.48 -28.03
N LYS A 208 -15.50 -13.26 -29.20
CA LYS A 208 -16.82 -12.62 -29.30
C LYS A 208 -17.90 -13.47 -28.64
N ALA A 209 -18.70 -12.88 -27.76
CA ALA A 209 -19.83 -13.54 -27.14
C ALA A 209 -20.90 -13.90 -28.19
N PRO A 210 -21.60 -15.04 -28.02
CA PRO A 210 -22.75 -15.40 -28.86
C PRO A 210 -23.81 -14.30 -28.90
N ALA A 211 -24.50 -14.15 -30.03
CA ALA A 211 -25.44 -13.06 -30.26
C ALA A 211 -26.62 -13.06 -29.26
N ASN A 212 -27.12 -14.23 -28.90
CA ASN A 212 -28.15 -14.42 -27.87
C ASN A 212 -27.68 -13.93 -26.49
N VAL A 213 -26.45 -14.29 -26.08
CA VAL A 213 -25.86 -13.86 -24.80
C VAL A 213 -25.60 -12.35 -24.80
N ALA A 214 -25.05 -11.81 -25.90
CA ALA A 214 -24.81 -10.38 -26.03
C ALA A 214 -26.12 -9.57 -26.02
N ALA A 215 -27.18 -10.06 -26.66
CA ALA A 215 -28.48 -9.41 -26.66
C ALA A 215 -29.14 -9.43 -25.28
N ASP A 216 -28.98 -10.52 -24.53
CA ASP A 216 -29.52 -10.64 -23.17
C ASP A 216 -28.84 -9.65 -22.20
N LEU A 217 -27.52 -9.49 -22.28
CA LEU A 217 -26.75 -8.52 -21.49
C LEU A 217 -27.13 -7.04 -21.72
N GLU A 218 -27.76 -6.71 -22.84
CA GLU A 218 -28.26 -5.34 -23.11
C GLU A 218 -29.69 -5.12 -22.59
N ARG A 219 -30.38 -6.17 -22.11
CA ARG A 219 -31.71 -6.05 -21.50
C ARG A 219 -31.60 -5.60 -20.04
N PRO A 220 -32.67 -5.03 -19.46
CA PRO A 220 -32.76 -4.82 -18.02
C PRO A 220 -32.61 -6.15 -17.24
N PRO A 221 -32.01 -6.14 -16.03
CA PRO A 221 -31.82 -7.37 -15.24
C PRO A 221 -33.09 -8.19 -15.00
N SER A 222 -34.24 -7.54 -14.85
CA SER A 222 -35.55 -8.19 -14.67
C SER A 222 -36.07 -8.93 -15.92
N GLN A 223 -35.37 -8.81 -17.05
CA GLN A 223 -35.73 -9.43 -18.34
C GLN A 223 -34.63 -10.35 -18.87
N TRP A 224 -33.58 -10.62 -18.08
CA TRP A 224 -32.56 -11.58 -18.46
C TRP A 224 -33.14 -12.98 -18.52
N VAL A 225 -32.71 -13.72 -19.54
CA VAL A 225 -33.05 -15.13 -19.74
C VAL A 225 -31.95 -16.02 -19.17
N TYR A 226 -30.70 -15.54 -19.18
CA TYR A 226 -29.56 -16.26 -18.59
C TYR A 226 -29.20 -15.72 -17.21
N ASN A 227 -28.61 -16.58 -16.40
CA ASN A 227 -28.07 -16.18 -15.10
C ASN A 227 -26.68 -15.55 -15.24
N TYR A 228 -26.46 -14.48 -14.50
CA TYR A 228 -25.20 -13.76 -14.41
C TYR A 228 -24.86 -13.43 -12.95
N TYR A 229 -23.58 -13.33 -12.63
CA TYR A 229 -23.09 -12.88 -11.32
C TYR A 229 -21.83 -12.02 -11.49
N ASP A 230 -21.35 -11.39 -10.41
CA ASP A 230 -20.20 -10.45 -10.46
C ASP A 230 -20.41 -9.32 -11.48
N LEU A 231 -21.55 -8.62 -11.33
CA LEU A 231 -21.97 -7.57 -12.25
C LEU A 231 -21.17 -6.29 -11.99
N ASN A 232 -20.49 -5.79 -13.00
CA ASN A 232 -19.75 -4.54 -12.96
C ASN A 232 -20.44 -3.49 -13.82
N TYR A 233 -20.69 -2.32 -13.24
CA TYR A 233 -21.32 -1.19 -13.91
C TYR A 233 -20.35 -0.01 -14.03
N ASP A 234 -20.46 0.77 -15.11
CA ASP A 234 -19.75 2.05 -15.20
C ASP A 234 -20.43 3.14 -14.35
N SER A 235 -19.82 4.32 -14.29
CA SER A 235 -20.34 5.48 -13.55
C SER A 235 -21.70 5.99 -14.05
N ARG A 236 -22.19 5.51 -15.19
CA ARG A 236 -23.51 5.83 -15.76
C ARG A 236 -24.53 4.71 -15.51
N GLY A 237 -24.17 3.69 -14.73
CA GLY A 237 -25.03 2.55 -14.41
C GLY A 237 -25.16 1.53 -15.55
N LYS A 238 -24.28 1.56 -16.55
CA LYS A 238 -24.31 0.61 -17.67
C LYS A 238 -23.44 -0.60 -17.36
N LEU A 239 -23.96 -1.81 -17.62
CA LEU A 239 -23.20 -3.04 -17.42
C LEU A 239 -21.98 -3.09 -18.35
N THR A 240 -20.79 -3.29 -17.77
CA THR A 240 -19.50 -3.36 -18.45
C THR A 240 -18.84 -4.73 -18.37
N ALA A 241 -19.11 -5.49 -17.31
CA ALA A 241 -18.68 -6.88 -17.19
C ALA A 241 -19.62 -7.71 -16.32
N ALA A 242 -19.61 -9.02 -16.53
CA ALA A 242 -20.35 -10.01 -15.74
C ALA A 242 -19.69 -11.38 -15.88
N ARG A 243 -19.98 -12.32 -14.97
CA ARG A 243 -19.66 -13.74 -15.15
C ARG A 243 -20.88 -14.52 -15.64
N TYR A 244 -20.65 -15.39 -16.62
CA TYR A 244 -21.69 -16.19 -17.23
C TYR A 244 -22.08 -17.39 -16.36
N ALA A 245 -23.35 -17.52 -15.99
CA ALA A 245 -23.90 -18.69 -15.33
C ALA A 245 -25.06 -19.34 -16.11
N GLY A 246 -25.37 -18.86 -17.31
CA GLY A 246 -26.38 -19.43 -18.21
C GLY A 246 -25.96 -20.72 -18.93
N HIS A 247 -24.86 -21.35 -18.53
CA HIS A 247 -24.39 -22.58 -19.15
C HIS A 247 -25.16 -23.80 -18.61
N ASP A 248 -25.97 -24.43 -19.46
CA ASP A 248 -26.90 -25.51 -19.09
C ASP A 248 -26.25 -26.64 -18.26
N PHE A 249 -25.02 -27.04 -18.61
CA PHE A 249 -24.34 -28.21 -18.02
C PHE A 249 -23.37 -27.90 -16.85
N GLY A 250 -23.40 -26.67 -16.30
CA GLY A 250 -22.49 -26.30 -15.20
C GLY A 250 -20.99 -26.41 -15.56
N LYS A 251 -20.15 -26.75 -14.57
CA LYS A 251 -18.67 -26.82 -14.71
C LYS A 251 -18.14 -28.21 -15.07
N TYR A 252 -18.74 -29.30 -14.58
CA TYR A 252 -18.23 -30.66 -14.77
C TYR A 252 -19.29 -31.57 -15.40
N VAL A 253 -18.87 -32.38 -16.37
CA VAL A 253 -19.73 -33.36 -17.06
C VAL A 253 -19.02 -34.71 -17.15
N LEU A 254 -19.74 -35.76 -16.78
CA LEU A 254 -19.37 -37.16 -16.96
C LEU A 254 -20.11 -37.71 -18.18
N LEU A 255 -19.39 -38.28 -19.14
CA LEU A 255 -19.95 -38.84 -20.37
C LEU A 255 -19.83 -40.37 -20.36
N TRP A 256 -20.85 -41.07 -20.87
CA TRP A 256 -20.82 -42.52 -21.06
C TRP A 256 -21.55 -42.95 -22.33
N THR A 257 -21.32 -44.19 -22.74
CA THR A 257 -21.84 -44.76 -24.00
C THR A 257 -21.94 -46.28 -23.89
N THR A 258 -22.81 -46.89 -24.68
CA THR A 258 -22.96 -48.35 -24.76
C THR A 258 -21.79 -49.01 -25.49
N ASP A 259 -21.12 -48.31 -26.41
CA ASP A 259 -20.10 -48.90 -27.30
C ASP A 259 -18.68 -48.36 -27.09
N GLY A 260 -18.50 -47.42 -26.15
CA GLY A 260 -17.20 -46.79 -25.86
C GLY A 260 -16.78 -45.71 -26.86
N LYS A 261 -17.65 -45.30 -27.80
CA LYS A 261 -17.35 -44.30 -28.83
C LYS A 261 -18.07 -42.95 -28.58
N ASN A 262 -17.61 -41.91 -29.29
CA ASN A 262 -18.08 -40.53 -29.14
C ASN A 262 -19.40 -40.20 -29.87
N HIS A 263 -20.04 -41.17 -30.54
CA HIS A 263 -21.25 -40.90 -31.32
C HIS A 263 -22.45 -40.95 -30.38
N TYR A 264 -22.87 -39.78 -29.88
CA TYR A 264 -23.99 -39.58 -28.95
C TYR A 264 -23.79 -40.17 -27.54
N PRO A 265 -22.85 -39.64 -26.74
CA PRO A 265 -22.73 -40.06 -25.35
C PRO A 265 -23.90 -39.55 -24.51
N GLU A 266 -24.40 -40.43 -23.66
CA GLU A 266 -25.21 -40.06 -22.50
C GLU A 266 -24.35 -39.30 -21.48
N MET A 267 -25.00 -38.52 -20.62
CA MET A 267 -24.28 -37.61 -19.74
C MET A 267 -24.88 -37.46 -18.35
N GLY A 268 -23.98 -37.13 -17.43
CA GLY A 268 -24.33 -36.75 -16.08
C GLY A 268 -23.55 -35.53 -15.64
N TYR A 269 -24.24 -34.58 -15.00
CA TYR A 269 -23.70 -33.26 -14.72
C TYR A 269 -24.45 -32.57 -13.57
N ALA A 270 -23.90 -31.48 -13.03
CA ALA A 270 -24.68 -30.56 -12.20
C ALA A 270 -25.27 -29.47 -13.11
N ALA A 271 -26.59 -29.24 -13.05
CA ALA A 271 -27.21 -28.22 -13.88
C ALA A 271 -26.60 -26.83 -13.59
N GLY A 272 -26.47 -26.01 -14.62
CA GLY A 272 -25.92 -24.65 -14.50
C GLY A 272 -26.61 -23.82 -13.43
N GLN A 273 -27.93 -23.92 -13.36
CA GLN A 273 -28.74 -23.25 -12.33
C GLN A 273 -28.34 -23.68 -10.91
N LEU A 274 -28.07 -24.97 -10.69
CA LEU A 274 -27.68 -25.47 -9.38
C LEU A 274 -26.31 -24.95 -8.94
N VAL A 275 -25.36 -24.85 -9.88
CA VAL A 275 -24.04 -24.26 -9.61
C VAL A 275 -24.15 -22.75 -9.39
N TYR A 276 -25.04 -22.06 -10.11
CA TYR A 276 -25.33 -20.63 -9.88
C TYR A 276 -25.88 -20.39 -8.47
N GLU A 277 -26.85 -21.19 -8.03
CA GLU A 277 -27.42 -21.09 -6.68
C GLU A 277 -26.39 -21.37 -5.59
N GLN A 278 -25.47 -22.31 -5.80
CA GLN A 278 -24.32 -22.52 -4.90
C GLN A 278 -23.48 -21.24 -4.76
N ILE A 279 -23.20 -20.54 -5.87
CA ILE A 279 -22.43 -19.28 -5.85
C ILE A 279 -23.20 -18.18 -5.10
N VAL A 280 -24.50 -18.03 -5.38
CA VAL A 280 -25.35 -17.03 -4.71
C VAL A 280 -25.38 -17.31 -3.21
N LEU A 281 -25.59 -18.56 -2.79
CA LEU A 281 -25.59 -18.95 -1.38
C LEU A 281 -24.24 -18.67 -0.72
N VAL A 282 -23.11 -18.95 -1.37
CA VAL A 282 -21.78 -18.61 -0.84
C VAL A 282 -21.65 -17.10 -0.62
N LYS A 283 -22.12 -16.28 -1.54
CA LYS A 283 -22.07 -14.81 -1.41
C LYS A 283 -22.95 -14.28 -0.29
N GLU A 284 -24.14 -14.85 -0.14
CA GLU A 284 -25.03 -14.52 0.98
C GLU A 284 -24.41 -14.92 2.32
N LEU A 285 -23.79 -16.10 2.40
CA LEU A 285 -23.02 -16.50 3.59
C LEU A 285 -21.85 -15.56 3.85
N VAL A 286 -21.12 -15.13 2.83
CA VAL A 286 -20.02 -14.16 2.95
C VAL A 286 -20.52 -12.83 3.50
N ASN A 287 -21.64 -12.31 2.98
CA ASN A 287 -22.28 -11.12 3.52
C ASN A 287 -22.68 -11.33 4.99
N LEU A 288 -23.37 -12.43 5.28
CA LEU A 288 -23.78 -12.81 6.63
C LEU A 288 -22.59 -12.98 7.58
N LEU A 289 -21.43 -13.45 7.11
CA LEU A 289 -20.24 -13.67 7.95
C LEU A 289 -19.43 -12.38 8.19
N THR A 290 -19.56 -11.39 7.31
CA THR A 290 -18.77 -10.14 7.35
C THR A 290 -19.57 -8.91 7.76
N LEU A 291 -20.89 -9.06 7.92
CA LEU A 291 -21.80 -7.98 8.34
C LEU A 291 -21.32 -7.32 9.65
N PRO A 292 -21.17 -5.99 9.70
CA PRO A 292 -20.70 -5.30 10.90
C PRO A 292 -21.76 -5.33 12.01
N GLY A 293 -21.31 -5.40 13.26
CA GLY A 293 -22.16 -5.33 14.45
C GLY A 293 -22.13 -6.58 15.32
N PRO A 294 -23.08 -6.72 16.28
CA PRO A 294 -23.18 -7.88 17.16
C PRO A 294 -23.30 -9.21 16.42
N ASP A 295 -22.93 -10.30 17.08
CA ASP A 295 -22.92 -11.66 16.53
C ASP A 295 -24.17 -12.48 16.90
N ASP A 296 -25.22 -11.82 17.40
CA ASP A 296 -26.51 -12.44 17.69
C ASP A 296 -27.46 -12.42 16.48
N LEU A 297 -28.31 -13.43 16.39
CA LEU A 297 -29.19 -13.66 15.23
C LEU A 297 -30.17 -12.51 15.02
N SER A 298 -30.67 -11.89 16.10
CA SER A 298 -31.69 -10.84 16.00
C SER A 298 -31.09 -9.58 15.38
N SER A 299 -29.89 -9.20 15.79
CA SER A 299 -29.15 -8.07 15.23
C SER A 299 -28.77 -8.28 13.77
N VAL A 300 -28.34 -9.48 13.40
CA VAL A 300 -27.99 -9.82 12.00
C VAL A 300 -29.24 -9.85 11.13
N LEU A 301 -30.31 -10.51 11.60
CA LEU A 301 -31.59 -10.54 10.90
C LEU A 301 -32.16 -9.14 10.66
N ALA A 302 -31.97 -8.17 11.56
CA ALA A 302 -32.42 -6.80 11.35
C ALA A 302 -31.68 -6.06 10.20
N ARG A 303 -30.49 -6.55 9.81
CA ARG A 303 -29.57 -5.88 8.88
C ARG A 303 -29.37 -6.62 7.56
N ASP A 304 -29.63 -7.92 7.51
CA ASP A 304 -29.50 -8.76 6.32
C ASP A 304 -30.85 -8.94 5.62
N LYS A 305 -30.99 -8.34 4.43
CA LYS A 305 -32.23 -8.35 3.65
C LYS A 305 -32.62 -9.74 3.16
N GLU A 306 -31.65 -10.55 2.74
CA GLU A 306 -31.91 -11.89 2.21
C GLU A 306 -32.37 -12.83 3.32
N LEU A 307 -31.73 -12.75 4.49
CA LEU A 307 -32.15 -13.52 5.66
C LEU A 307 -33.57 -13.13 6.13
N GLN A 308 -33.95 -11.84 6.03
CA GLN A 308 -35.32 -11.39 6.27
C GLN A 308 -36.31 -11.97 5.26
N PHE A 309 -35.94 -11.96 3.97
CA PHE A 309 -36.74 -12.54 2.91
C PHE A 309 -36.99 -14.04 3.16
N TYR A 310 -35.95 -14.82 3.46
CA TYR A 310 -36.08 -16.25 3.80
C TYR A 310 -36.94 -16.50 5.04
N LYS A 311 -36.81 -15.66 6.06
CA LYS A 311 -37.69 -15.71 7.23
C LYS A 311 -39.15 -15.43 6.85
N SER A 312 -39.41 -14.48 5.94
CA SER A 312 -40.76 -14.15 5.51
C SER A 312 -41.45 -15.32 4.80
N LEU A 313 -40.72 -16.09 3.99
CA LEU A 313 -41.19 -17.32 3.35
C LEU A 313 -41.48 -18.42 4.38
N ARG A 314 -40.61 -18.56 5.39
CA ARG A 314 -40.84 -19.47 6.50
C ARG A 314 -42.09 -19.10 7.30
N ASP A 315 -42.30 -17.81 7.55
CA ASP A 315 -43.48 -17.31 8.26
C ASP A 315 -44.76 -17.49 7.43
N PHE A 316 -44.70 -17.34 6.10
CA PHE A 316 -45.78 -17.71 5.19
C PHE A 316 -46.14 -19.20 5.32
N LYS A 317 -45.15 -20.09 5.23
CA LYS A 317 -45.34 -21.54 5.37
C LYS A 317 -45.94 -21.93 6.73
N THR A 318 -45.35 -21.45 7.81
CA THR A 318 -45.77 -21.83 9.18
C THR A 318 -47.09 -21.21 9.60
N SER A 319 -47.54 -20.15 8.93
CA SER A 319 -48.84 -19.51 9.17
C SER A 319 -49.97 -20.03 8.28
N GLY A 320 -49.74 -21.11 7.52
CA GLY A 320 -50.72 -21.65 6.58
C GLY A 320 -51.04 -20.70 5.42
N GLY A 321 -50.10 -19.83 5.06
CA GLY A 321 -50.24 -18.86 3.98
C GLY A 321 -50.97 -17.56 4.35
N THR A 322 -51.14 -17.27 5.65
CA THR A 322 -51.79 -16.02 6.12
C THR A 322 -50.83 -14.82 6.20
N LYS A 323 -49.54 -15.04 6.47
CA LYS A 323 -48.50 -14.00 6.41
C LYS A 323 -47.88 -13.93 5.02
N VAL A 324 -48.31 -12.97 4.21
CA VAL A 324 -47.89 -12.83 2.80
C VAL A 324 -46.58 -12.04 2.70
N PRO A 325 -45.51 -12.58 2.07
CA PRO A 325 -44.27 -11.86 1.82
C PRO A 325 -44.47 -10.83 0.69
N ALA A 326 -43.88 -9.64 0.82
CA ALA A 326 -44.11 -8.53 -0.12
C ALA A 326 -43.38 -8.73 -1.46
N ASP A 327 -42.21 -9.37 -1.45
CA ASP A 327 -41.29 -9.45 -2.59
C ASP A 327 -41.45 -10.75 -3.41
N VAL A 328 -42.58 -11.45 -3.27
CA VAL A 328 -42.85 -12.71 -4.00
C VAL A 328 -44.03 -12.52 -4.95
N GLU A 329 -43.91 -13.07 -6.15
CA GLU A 329 -44.98 -13.02 -7.14
C GLU A 329 -46.28 -13.65 -6.58
N PRO A 330 -47.43 -12.94 -6.61
CA PRO A 330 -48.67 -13.45 -6.07
C PRO A 330 -49.13 -14.78 -6.68
N ALA A 331 -48.77 -15.06 -7.94
CA ALA A 331 -49.08 -16.32 -8.60
C ALA A 331 -48.40 -17.51 -7.89
N LEU A 332 -47.11 -17.39 -7.59
CA LEU A 332 -46.32 -18.42 -6.93
C LEU A 332 -46.89 -18.77 -5.55
N LEU A 333 -47.30 -17.75 -4.78
CA LEU A 333 -47.90 -17.94 -3.45
C LEU A 333 -49.24 -18.70 -3.51
N ARG A 334 -50.08 -18.39 -4.51
CA ARG A 334 -51.36 -19.09 -4.72
C ARG A 334 -51.17 -20.54 -5.13
N GLU A 335 -50.21 -20.79 -6.01
CA GLU A 335 -49.87 -22.13 -6.47
C GLU A 335 -49.28 -22.98 -5.35
N TYR A 336 -48.45 -22.39 -4.48
CA TYR A 336 -47.96 -23.05 -3.27
C TYR A 336 -49.12 -23.44 -2.34
N LYS A 337 -50.07 -22.53 -2.10
CA LYS A 337 -51.26 -22.82 -1.29
C LYS A 337 -52.09 -23.96 -1.89
N LEU A 338 -52.32 -23.94 -3.21
CA LEU A 338 -53.02 -25.01 -3.94
C LEU A 338 -52.30 -26.36 -3.77
N PHE A 339 -50.99 -26.40 -4.00
CA PHE A 339 -50.20 -27.63 -3.90
C PHE A 339 -50.16 -28.17 -2.47
N ASN A 340 -50.00 -27.32 -1.45
CA ASN A 340 -49.90 -27.75 -0.05
C ASN A 340 -51.25 -27.89 0.67
N GLY A 341 -52.36 -27.58 -0.01
CA GLY A 341 -53.71 -27.70 0.57
C GLY A 341 -54.05 -26.63 1.60
N PHE A 342 -53.45 -25.44 1.49
CA PHE A 342 -53.78 -24.29 2.34
C PHE A 342 -55.04 -23.58 1.84
N ASP A 343 -55.66 -22.80 2.73
CA ASP A 343 -56.87 -22.05 2.39
C ASP A 343 -56.59 -20.96 1.35
N LEU A 344 -57.37 -21.00 0.27
CA LEU A 344 -57.39 -20.00 -0.80
C LEU A 344 -58.57 -19.06 -0.62
N THR A 345 -58.31 -17.76 -0.65
CA THR A 345 -59.34 -16.70 -0.71
C THR A 345 -60.15 -16.78 -2.01
N ALA A 346 -61.31 -16.11 -2.04
CA ALA A 346 -62.16 -16.08 -3.23
C ALA A 346 -61.47 -15.48 -4.46
N GLU A 347 -60.63 -14.47 -4.27
CA GLU A 347 -59.83 -13.84 -5.34
C GLU A 347 -58.74 -14.78 -5.84
N GLU A 348 -58.00 -15.43 -4.93
CA GLU A 348 -56.96 -16.39 -5.30
C GLU A 348 -57.54 -17.57 -6.10
N ARG A 349 -58.72 -18.08 -5.71
CA ARG A 349 -59.40 -19.16 -6.45
C ARG A 349 -59.79 -18.76 -7.87
N ARG A 350 -60.17 -17.51 -8.09
CA ARG A 350 -60.52 -16.99 -9.44
C ARG A 350 -59.30 -16.78 -10.31
N ALA A 351 -58.14 -16.47 -9.71
CA ALA A 351 -56.89 -16.21 -10.41
C ALA A 351 -56.08 -17.48 -10.74
N LEU A 352 -56.44 -18.65 -10.21
CA LEU A 352 -55.76 -19.91 -10.50
C LEU A 352 -56.12 -20.42 -11.92
N ASP A 353 -55.11 -20.92 -12.63
CA ASP A 353 -55.33 -21.62 -13.90
C ASP A 353 -56.15 -22.91 -13.65
N PRO A 354 -57.34 -23.05 -14.27
CA PRO A 354 -58.18 -24.25 -14.10
C PRO A 354 -57.47 -25.55 -14.50
N ARG A 355 -56.49 -25.49 -15.42
CA ARG A 355 -55.72 -26.64 -15.87
C ARG A 355 -54.81 -27.17 -14.77
N LEU A 356 -54.19 -26.28 -13.98
CA LEU A 356 -53.35 -26.65 -12.83
C LEU A 356 -54.18 -27.34 -11.73
N VAL A 357 -55.35 -26.78 -11.42
CA VAL A 357 -56.29 -27.37 -10.42
C VAL A 357 -56.73 -28.76 -10.86
N LYS A 358 -57.10 -28.91 -12.14
CA LYS A 358 -57.52 -30.20 -12.71
C LYS A 358 -56.39 -31.23 -12.67
N ALA A 359 -55.20 -30.86 -13.12
CA ALA A 359 -54.03 -31.73 -13.15
C ALA A 359 -53.67 -32.26 -11.75
N LEU A 360 -53.59 -31.38 -10.74
CA LEU A 360 -53.31 -31.76 -9.36
C LEU A 360 -54.37 -32.73 -8.81
N LYS A 361 -55.66 -32.45 -9.07
CA LYS A 361 -56.77 -33.31 -8.63
C LYS A 361 -56.71 -34.68 -9.28
N GLU A 362 -56.52 -34.74 -10.60
CA GLU A 362 -56.44 -36.00 -11.36
C GLU A 362 -55.25 -36.85 -10.95
N TYR A 363 -54.10 -36.23 -10.66
CA TYR A 363 -52.94 -36.93 -10.14
C TYR A 363 -53.21 -37.54 -8.75
N ARG A 364 -53.71 -36.73 -7.80
CA ARG A 364 -54.02 -37.18 -6.42
C ARG A 364 -55.05 -38.31 -6.36
N GLU A 365 -56.06 -38.23 -7.22
CA GLU A 365 -57.13 -39.24 -7.31
C GLU A 365 -56.75 -40.44 -8.21
N LYS A 366 -55.49 -40.52 -8.69
CA LYS A 366 -54.96 -41.60 -9.55
C LYS A 366 -55.79 -41.84 -10.83
N ARG A 367 -56.29 -40.76 -11.43
CA ARG A 367 -57.21 -40.78 -12.58
C ARG A 367 -56.74 -39.91 -13.74
N LEU A 368 -55.43 -39.90 -13.97
CA LEU A 368 -54.82 -39.20 -15.11
C LEU A 368 -55.45 -39.66 -16.45
N PRO A 369 -55.48 -38.78 -17.48
CA PRO A 369 -56.03 -39.12 -18.79
C PRO A 369 -55.45 -40.41 -19.37
N ARG A 370 -56.28 -41.16 -20.11
CA ARG A 370 -55.83 -42.35 -20.87
C ARG A 370 -55.11 -41.98 -22.16
N ASP A 371 -55.46 -40.85 -22.77
CA ASP A 371 -54.75 -40.34 -23.94
C ASP A 371 -53.31 -39.98 -23.58
N LYS A 372 -52.36 -40.43 -24.40
CA LYS A 372 -50.92 -40.34 -24.10
C LYS A 372 -50.44 -38.88 -24.00
N ARG A 373 -50.93 -38.00 -24.88
CA ARG A 373 -50.52 -36.59 -24.89
C ARG A 373 -51.16 -35.84 -23.72
N ALA A 374 -52.46 -36.00 -23.51
CA ALA A 374 -53.17 -35.39 -22.39
C ALA A 374 -52.62 -35.86 -21.03
N ARG A 375 -52.19 -37.12 -20.93
CA ARG A 375 -51.51 -37.65 -19.73
C ARG A 375 -50.18 -36.92 -19.47
N ARG A 376 -49.34 -36.79 -20.50
CA ARG A 376 -48.05 -36.10 -20.42
C ARG A 376 -48.22 -34.62 -20.05
N GLU A 377 -49.23 -33.95 -20.61
CA GLU A 377 -49.59 -32.56 -20.28
C GLU A 377 -50.07 -32.43 -18.82
N ALA A 378 -50.96 -33.31 -18.36
CA ALA A 378 -51.44 -33.31 -16.98
C ALA A 378 -50.31 -33.58 -15.97
N LEU A 379 -49.41 -34.52 -16.27
CA LEU A 379 -48.21 -34.75 -15.47
C LEU A 379 -47.31 -33.51 -15.46
N GLY A 380 -47.04 -32.91 -16.62
CA GLY A 380 -46.23 -31.68 -16.71
C GLY A 380 -46.75 -30.54 -15.84
N LEU A 381 -48.07 -30.29 -15.85
CA LEU A 381 -48.71 -29.28 -15.00
C LEU A 381 -48.62 -29.62 -13.50
N TYR A 382 -48.68 -30.90 -13.13
CA TYR A 382 -48.45 -31.34 -11.75
C TYR A 382 -47.00 -31.10 -11.30
N TYR A 383 -46.02 -31.46 -12.13
CA TYR A 383 -44.60 -31.25 -11.84
C TYR A 383 -44.25 -29.75 -11.79
N TYR A 384 -44.86 -28.93 -12.64
CA TYR A 384 -44.77 -27.47 -12.56
C TYR A 384 -45.20 -26.94 -11.18
N LEU A 385 -46.39 -27.32 -10.70
CA LEU A 385 -46.85 -26.94 -9.35
C LEU A 385 -45.92 -27.45 -8.24
N ARG A 386 -45.43 -28.68 -8.36
CA ARG A 386 -44.49 -29.26 -7.39
C ARG A 386 -43.19 -28.45 -7.33
N ASN A 387 -42.61 -28.10 -8.48
CA ASN A 387 -41.37 -27.34 -8.54
C ASN A 387 -41.55 -25.94 -7.95
N ASN A 388 -42.65 -25.27 -8.27
CA ASN A 388 -43.00 -23.97 -7.67
C ASN A 388 -43.17 -24.07 -6.14
N SER A 389 -43.74 -25.16 -5.64
CA SER A 389 -43.80 -25.42 -4.19
C SER A 389 -42.41 -25.58 -3.57
N LEU A 390 -41.54 -26.36 -4.22
CA LEU A 390 -40.20 -26.64 -3.74
C LEU A 390 -39.32 -25.38 -3.65
N VAL A 391 -39.50 -24.40 -4.53
CA VAL A 391 -38.78 -23.11 -4.48
C VAL A 391 -39.01 -22.41 -3.13
N ILE A 392 -40.28 -22.27 -2.72
CA ILE A 392 -40.62 -21.64 -1.43
C ILE A 392 -40.11 -22.49 -0.26
N ASP A 393 -40.30 -23.81 -0.31
CA ASP A 393 -39.85 -24.72 0.76
C ASP A 393 -38.34 -24.67 0.97
N LYS A 394 -37.57 -24.58 -0.11
CA LYS A 394 -36.12 -24.47 -0.07
C LYS A 394 -35.66 -23.16 0.56
N HIS A 395 -36.12 -22.01 0.05
CA HIS A 395 -35.69 -20.71 0.58
C HIS A 395 -36.15 -20.50 2.03
N ALA A 396 -37.34 -20.99 2.41
CA ALA A 396 -37.75 -21.04 3.81
C ALA A 396 -36.83 -21.95 4.65
N GLY A 397 -36.39 -23.08 4.07
CA GLY A 397 -35.44 -24.00 4.68
C GLY A 397 -34.05 -23.42 4.90
N TRP A 398 -33.61 -22.46 4.08
CA TRP A 398 -32.32 -21.77 4.26
C TRP A 398 -32.29 -21.02 5.59
N TYR A 399 -33.36 -20.28 5.90
CA TYR A 399 -33.48 -19.60 7.20
C TYR A 399 -33.44 -20.59 8.37
N GLU A 400 -34.20 -21.69 8.31
CA GLU A 400 -34.22 -22.68 9.39
C GLU A 400 -32.86 -23.35 9.60
N ARG A 401 -32.11 -23.62 8.52
CA ARG A 401 -30.73 -24.13 8.63
C ARG A 401 -29.78 -23.14 9.27
N ILE A 402 -29.72 -21.91 8.77
CA ILE A 402 -28.86 -20.85 9.33
C ILE A 402 -29.19 -20.62 10.82
N LYS A 403 -30.48 -20.60 11.16
CA LYS A 403 -30.95 -20.48 12.55
C LYS A 403 -30.55 -21.68 13.41
N GLY A 404 -30.70 -22.90 12.89
CA GLY A 404 -30.31 -24.13 13.59
C GLY A 404 -28.81 -24.19 13.90
N ASP A 405 -27.99 -23.71 12.96
CA ASP A 405 -26.52 -23.68 13.07
C ASP A 405 -25.99 -22.33 13.57
N TRP A 406 -26.84 -21.48 14.16
CA TRP A 406 -26.45 -20.11 14.48
C TRP A 406 -25.27 -20.02 15.46
N GLU A 407 -25.15 -20.96 16.40
CA GLU A 407 -24.02 -21.01 17.32
C GLU A 407 -22.68 -21.12 16.56
N PHE A 408 -22.64 -21.94 15.50
CA PHE A 408 -21.47 -22.06 14.64
C PHE A 408 -21.21 -20.76 13.87
N PHE A 409 -22.23 -20.18 13.23
CA PHE A 409 -22.08 -18.94 12.47
C PHE A 409 -21.66 -17.76 13.35
N SER A 410 -22.24 -17.62 14.54
CA SER A 410 -21.88 -16.60 15.53
C SER A 410 -20.42 -16.72 15.95
N ARG A 411 -19.95 -17.93 16.24
CA ARG A 411 -18.54 -18.20 16.54
C ARG A 411 -17.61 -17.90 15.37
N LEU A 412 -18.00 -18.28 14.16
CA LEU A 412 -17.20 -18.05 12.96
C LEU A 412 -17.11 -16.54 12.66
N ARG A 413 -18.19 -15.78 12.81
CA ARG A 413 -18.20 -14.31 12.69
C ARG A 413 -17.26 -13.65 13.68
N ALA A 414 -17.33 -14.04 14.95
CA ALA A 414 -16.43 -13.51 15.98
C ALA A 414 -14.96 -13.82 15.67
N ALA A 415 -14.67 -15.06 15.27
CA ALA A 415 -13.32 -15.48 14.89
C ALA A 415 -12.80 -14.73 13.64
N LEU A 416 -13.64 -14.56 12.62
CA LEU A 416 -13.28 -13.80 11.41
C LEU A 416 -12.95 -12.34 11.73
N ARG A 417 -13.74 -11.69 12.61
CA ARG A 417 -13.47 -10.31 13.02
C ARG A 417 -12.11 -10.18 13.69
N GLN A 418 -11.84 -11.05 14.68
CA GLN A 418 -10.57 -11.06 15.41
C GLN A 418 -9.39 -11.40 14.50
N ASP A 419 -9.53 -12.41 13.66
CA ASP A 419 -8.47 -12.84 12.76
C ASP A 419 -8.19 -11.77 11.70
N PHE A 420 -9.21 -11.13 11.09
CA PHE A 420 -8.99 -10.04 10.14
C PHE A 420 -8.34 -8.81 10.76
N GLU A 421 -8.66 -8.48 12.01
CA GLU A 421 -7.92 -7.46 12.77
C GLU A 421 -6.46 -7.85 12.94
N SER A 422 -6.19 -9.11 13.33
CA SER A 422 -4.82 -9.62 13.48
C SER A 422 -4.05 -9.67 12.16
N PHE A 423 -4.75 -9.88 11.04
CA PHE A 423 -4.18 -9.89 9.69
C PHE A 423 -4.03 -8.49 9.10
N GLY A 424 -4.55 -7.43 9.74
CA GLY A 424 -4.54 -6.07 9.18
C GLY A 424 -5.51 -5.87 8.01
N VAL A 425 -6.50 -6.76 7.81
CA VAL A 425 -7.50 -6.64 6.75
C VAL A 425 -8.68 -5.81 7.24
N LEU A 426 -8.67 -4.52 6.92
CA LEU A 426 -9.69 -3.57 7.39
C LEU A 426 -10.90 -3.42 6.45
N SER A 427 -10.69 -3.55 5.14
CA SER A 427 -11.73 -3.34 4.12
C SER A 427 -12.77 -4.47 4.11
N LEU A 428 -14.05 -4.11 4.12
CA LEU A 428 -15.16 -5.08 4.04
C LEU A 428 -15.09 -5.88 2.74
N ALA A 429 -14.78 -5.24 1.61
CA ALA A 429 -14.66 -5.93 0.32
C ALA A 429 -13.54 -6.98 0.33
N ASN A 430 -12.39 -6.65 0.91
CA ASN A 430 -11.28 -7.63 1.04
C ASN A 430 -11.63 -8.77 1.99
N ARG A 431 -12.32 -8.48 3.10
CA ARG A 431 -12.84 -9.53 4.00
C ARG A 431 -13.79 -10.45 3.25
N GLN A 432 -14.72 -9.88 2.49
CA GLN A 432 -15.68 -10.63 1.69
C GLN A 432 -14.99 -11.51 0.64
N ASN A 433 -14.04 -10.95 -0.12
CA ASN A 433 -13.28 -11.70 -1.11
C ASN A 433 -12.48 -12.87 -0.50
N ILE A 434 -11.85 -12.66 0.66
CA ILE A 434 -11.08 -13.71 1.35
C ILE A 434 -12.01 -14.83 1.84
N VAL A 435 -13.12 -14.47 2.49
CA VAL A 435 -14.10 -15.48 2.95
C VAL A 435 -14.71 -16.22 1.76
N GLU A 436 -15.07 -15.51 0.68
CA GLU A 436 -15.61 -16.11 -0.54
C GLU A 436 -14.61 -17.10 -1.16
N GLN A 437 -13.34 -16.71 -1.25
CA GLN A 437 -12.28 -17.60 -1.71
C GLN A 437 -12.17 -18.84 -0.82
N TRP A 438 -12.13 -18.67 0.49
CA TRP A 438 -12.03 -19.79 1.44
C TRP A 438 -13.19 -20.77 1.32
N LEU A 439 -14.43 -20.28 1.26
CA LEU A 439 -15.60 -21.13 1.09
C LEU A 439 -15.56 -21.88 -0.25
N ASN A 440 -15.19 -21.21 -1.35
CA ASN A 440 -15.05 -21.83 -2.67
C ASN A 440 -13.90 -22.87 -2.71
N GLU A 441 -12.78 -22.61 -2.02
CA GLU A 441 -11.69 -23.58 -1.88
C GLU A 441 -12.12 -24.83 -1.12
N ARG A 442 -12.89 -24.65 -0.02
CA ARG A 442 -13.46 -25.79 0.72
C ARG A 442 -14.43 -26.59 -0.11
N LEU A 443 -15.23 -25.97 -0.98
CA LEU A 443 -16.12 -26.68 -1.91
C LEU A 443 -15.37 -27.59 -2.90
N GLU A 444 -14.09 -27.34 -3.17
CA GLU A 444 -13.21 -28.23 -3.95
C GLU A 444 -12.30 -29.10 -3.05
N PHE A 445 -12.66 -29.26 -1.77
CA PHE A 445 -11.95 -30.00 -0.72
C PHE A 445 -10.53 -29.50 -0.40
N LYS A 446 -10.14 -28.30 -0.84
CA LYS A 446 -8.81 -27.73 -0.57
C LYS A 446 -8.72 -27.20 0.85
N THR A 447 -7.61 -27.43 1.54
CA THR A 447 -7.36 -26.80 2.84
C THR A 447 -7.13 -25.32 2.65
N VAL A 448 -7.89 -24.48 3.36
CA VAL A 448 -7.67 -23.04 3.35
C VAL A 448 -6.53 -22.70 4.29
N ALA A 449 -5.72 -21.73 3.90
CA ALA A 449 -4.69 -21.17 4.75
C ALA A 449 -5.06 -19.73 5.12
N PRO A 450 -4.52 -19.19 6.22
CA PRO A 450 -4.49 -17.74 6.41
C PRO A 450 -3.95 -17.13 5.12
N PRO A 451 -4.44 -15.95 4.68
CA PRO A 451 -3.90 -15.33 3.49
C PRO A 451 -2.39 -15.23 3.67
N SER A 452 -1.63 -15.93 2.81
CA SER A 452 -0.17 -15.81 2.74
C SER A 452 0.26 -14.36 2.47
N GLN A 453 -0.73 -13.52 2.12
CA GLN A 453 -0.67 -12.20 1.54
C GLN A 453 -1.58 -11.17 2.24
N ALA A 454 -1.70 -11.17 3.58
CA ALA A 454 -1.83 -9.86 4.25
C ALA A 454 -0.60 -8.97 3.97
N LYS A 455 0.54 -9.61 3.63
CA LYS A 455 1.73 -8.99 3.03
C LYS A 455 1.65 -8.75 1.51
N GLY A 456 0.55 -9.06 0.83
CA GLY A 456 0.51 -9.07 -0.65
C GLY A 456 -0.70 -8.43 -1.31
N VAL A 457 -1.63 -7.84 -0.56
CA VAL A 457 -2.60 -6.90 -1.14
C VAL A 457 -1.86 -5.57 -1.33
N ALA A 458 -1.40 -5.36 -2.57
CA ALA A 458 -0.35 -4.45 -3.03
C ALA A 458 1.08 -4.95 -2.72
N GLU A 459 1.91 -5.00 -3.76
CA GLU A 459 3.33 -5.40 -3.67
C GLU A 459 3.99 -4.62 -2.51
N LEU A 460 4.78 -5.27 -1.64
CA LEU A 460 5.59 -4.65 -0.57
C LEU A 460 6.69 -3.75 -1.14
N SER A 461 6.31 -2.77 -1.95
CA SER A 461 7.23 -1.86 -2.58
C SER A 461 6.50 -0.55 -2.83
N PHE A 462 7.22 0.53 -2.55
CA PHE A 462 6.85 1.88 -2.97
C PHE A 462 6.56 1.96 -4.49
N SER A 463 7.17 1.09 -5.30
CA SER A 463 6.87 0.92 -6.75
C SER A 463 5.39 0.62 -7.03
N ALA A 464 4.72 -0.21 -6.24
CA ALA A 464 3.31 -0.51 -6.44
C ALA A 464 2.40 0.62 -6.00
N PHE A 465 2.80 1.32 -4.93
CA PHE A 465 2.03 2.38 -4.31
C PHE A 465 1.86 3.60 -5.23
N PHE A 466 2.93 4.01 -5.93
CA PHE A 466 2.94 5.21 -6.79
C PHE A 466 2.62 4.96 -8.26
N LYS A 467 2.23 3.74 -8.67
CA LYS A 467 1.82 3.50 -10.06
C LYS A 467 0.56 4.30 -10.38
N PRO A 468 0.56 5.18 -11.41
CA PRO A 468 -0.68 5.73 -11.94
C PRO A 468 -1.43 4.58 -12.61
N LYS A 469 -2.55 4.15 -12.04
CA LYS A 469 -3.49 3.28 -12.74
C LYS A 469 -4.61 4.13 -13.32
N GLU A 470 -4.83 4.02 -14.63
CA GLU A 470 -6.01 4.49 -15.35
C GLU A 470 -7.31 3.72 -14.99
N GLU A 471 -7.35 3.07 -13.82
CA GLU A 471 -8.57 2.51 -13.26
C GLU A 471 -8.78 3.17 -11.90
N ALA A 472 -9.67 4.15 -11.90
CA ALA A 472 -10.11 4.82 -10.70
C ALA A 472 -10.70 3.81 -9.69
N THR A 473 -10.43 4.12 -8.42
CA THR A 473 -11.03 3.64 -7.17
C THR A 473 -10.79 2.19 -6.77
N LEU A 474 -9.56 1.90 -6.34
CA LEU A 474 -9.24 0.79 -5.43
C LEU A 474 -9.28 1.21 -3.95
N PHE A 475 -9.61 2.47 -3.68
CA PHE A 475 -9.85 3.02 -2.36
C PHE A 475 -11.11 3.85 -2.47
N ASP A 476 -12.23 3.29 -1.99
CA ASP A 476 -13.50 3.98 -2.04
C ASP A 476 -13.47 5.18 -1.07
N GLU A 477 -14.35 6.14 -1.29
CA GLU A 477 -14.54 7.28 -0.39
C GLU A 477 -14.84 6.80 1.05
N ARG A 478 -15.41 5.60 1.19
CA ARG A 478 -15.74 4.94 2.44
C ARG A 478 -14.52 4.40 3.22
N GLU A 479 -13.45 3.98 2.56
CA GLU A 479 -12.20 3.52 3.17
C GLU A 479 -11.39 4.72 3.66
N ARG A 480 -11.44 5.83 2.92
CA ARG A 480 -10.97 7.13 3.41
C ARG A 480 -11.78 7.53 4.65
N GLU A 481 -13.10 7.44 4.62
CA GLU A 481 -13.97 7.79 5.76
C GLU A 481 -13.70 6.91 6.99
N ILE A 482 -13.59 5.59 6.85
CA ILE A 482 -13.31 4.66 7.96
C ILE A 482 -11.92 4.90 8.54
N MET A 483 -10.91 5.14 7.68
CA MET A 483 -9.56 5.45 8.14
C MET A 483 -9.52 6.80 8.88
N VAL A 484 -10.19 7.82 8.35
CA VAL A 484 -10.36 9.13 9.01
C VAL A 484 -11.12 8.96 10.33
N GLU A 485 -12.15 8.11 10.39
CA GLU A 485 -12.88 7.81 11.62
C GLU A 485 -11.96 7.14 12.67
N LYS A 486 -11.14 6.17 12.27
CA LYS A 486 -10.18 5.52 13.17
C LYS A 486 -9.10 6.48 13.67
N ILE A 487 -8.57 7.34 12.79
CA ILE A 487 -7.63 8.41 13.17
C ILE A 487 -8.30 9.33 14.20
N ARG A 488 -9.54 9.77 13.95
CA ARG A 488 -10.32 10.63 14.86
C ARG A 488 -10.72 9.95 16.18
N LYS A 489 -10.91 8.63 16.19
CA LYS A 489 -11.15 7.85 17.42
C LYS A 489 -9.87 7.68 18.23
N ALA A 490 -8.75 7.41 17.55
CA ALA A 490 -7.43 7.32 18.17
C ALA A 490 -6.99 8.66 18.80
N THR A 491 -7.32 9.81 18.20
CA THR A 491 -7.06 11.13 18.82
C THR A 491 -7.94 11.40 20.05
N LYS A 492 -9.16 10.84 20.11
CA LYS A 492 -10.10 10.98 21.24
C LYS A 492 -9.79 10.07 22.44
N GLY A 493 -8.88 9.10 22.30
CA GLY A 493 -8.40 8.26 23.40
C GLY A 493 -9.22 7.00 23.69
N ASP A 494 -10.17 6.64 22.84
CA ASP A 494 -11.11 5.52 23.07
C ASP A 494 -10.61 4.15 22.58
N GLU A 495 -9.49 4.05 21.85
CA GLU A 495 -8.90 2.77 21.42
C GLU A 495 -7.36 2.81 21.38
N THR A 496 -6.74 1.64 21.64
CA THR A 496 -5.32 1.32 21.42
C THR A 496 -4.91 1.23 19.92
N GLY A 497 -5.62 1.91 19.01
CA GLY A 497 -5.85 1.38 17.66
C GLY A 497 -4.90 1.74 16.52
N LEU A 498 -4.09 2.80 16.59
CA LEU A 498 -3.17 3.17 15.50
C LEU A 498 -1.77 3.41 16.04
N ASN A 499 -0.93 2.38 15.91
CA ASN A 499 0.48 2.43 16.27
C ASN A 499 1.33 2.53 15.00
N LEU A 500 1.97 3.68 14.81
CA LEU A 500 2.81 3.98 13.66
C LEU A 500 4.25 3.53 13.97
N ASN A 501 4.75 2.57 13.19
CA ASN A 501 6.10 2.04 13.28
C ASN A 501 7.15 3.14 13.07
N ILE A 502 6.83 4.16 12.27
CA ILE A 502 7.74 5.27 11.97
C ILE A 502 8.04 6.13 13.20
N VAL A 503 7.11 6.23 14.15
CA VAL A 503 7.32 6.96 15.41
C VAL A 503 8.42 6.30 16.23
N ASP A 504 8.34 4.98 16.39
CA ASP A 504 9.35 4.22 17.12
C ASP A 504 10.69 4.23 16.40
N ALA A 505 10.67 4.05 15.07
CA ALA A 505 11.89 4.05 14.27
C ALA A 505 12.62 5.41 14.32
N LEU A 506 11.90 6.53 14.24
CA LEU A 506 12.45 7.89 14.36
C LEU A 506 12.92 8.23 15.79
N ASN A 507 12.32 7.64 16.83
CA ASN A 507 12.81 7.80 18.20
C ASN A 507 14.08 6.96 18.44
N ASN A 508 14.16 5.77 17.86
CA ASN A 508 15.32 4.88 18.02
C ASN A 508 16.54 5.33 17.19
N TYR A 509 16.33 6.19 16.20
CA TYR A 509 17.39 6.74 15.36
C TYR A 509 17.76 8.17 15.76
N ASN A 510 19.05 8.48 15.92
CA ASN A 510 19.52 9.85 16.18
C ASN A 510 19.57 10.66 14.88
N PHE A 511 18.39 11.02 14.39
CA PHE A 511 18.22 11.69 13.10
C PHE A 511 19.02 13.00 12.98
N GLY A 512 19.17 13.75 14.05
CA GLY A 512 19.92 15.01 14.00
C GLY A 512 21.44 14.80 13.89
N VAL A 513 21.99 13.63 14.23
CA VAL A 513 23.43 13.34 14.03
C VAL A 513 23.68 13.14 12.54
N LEU A 514 22.82 12.35 11.89
CA LEU A 514 22.85 12.15 10.45
C LEU A 514 22.78 13.49 9.70
N LEU A 515 21.80 14.34 10.02
CA LEU A 515 21.68 15.66 9.38
C LEU A 515 22.93 16.50 9.58
N ASN A 516 23.49 16.52 10.80
CA ASN A 516 24.70 17.26 11.10
C ASN A 516 25.93 16.76 10.31
N GLN A 517 26.06 15.44 10.14
CA GLN A 517 27.15 14.84 9.35
C GLN A 517 26.99 15.09 7.86
N ILE A 518 25.75 14.98 7.34
CA ILE A 518 25.44 15.21 5.92
C ILE A 518 25.72 16.68 5.57
N LEU A 519 25.14 17.64 6.30
CA LEU A 519 25.32 19.08 6.06
C LEU A 519 26.79 19.46 5.94
N GLY A 520 27.64 18.82 6.77
CA GLY A 520 29.05 19.16 6.89
C GLY A 520 29.26 20.64 7.22
N ASP A 521 30.47 21.13 7.02
CA ASP A 521 30.78 22.56 7.21
C ASP A 521 31.69 23.07 6.08
N LEU A 522 31.07 23.40 4.95
CA LEU A 522 31.76 23.91 3.78
C LEU A 522 31.12 25.24 3.36
N TYR A 523 31.29 26.29 4.16
CA TYR A 523 30.91 27.65 3.75
C TYR A 523 32.08 28.65 3.85
N LYS A 524 31.84 29.86 3.35
CA LYS A 524 32.73 31.03 3.45
C LYS A 524 32.70 31.58 4.88
N SER A 525 33.87 31.89 5.43
CA SER A 525 33.97 32.77 6.60
C SER A 525 34.81 33.99 6.26
N HIS A 526 34.32 35.15 6.68
CA HIS A 526 34.98 36.45 6.63
C HIS A 526 35.82 36.77 7.90
N GLY A 527 36.10 35.77 8.74
CA GLY A 527 36.87 35.91 9.99
C GLY A 527 36.13 35.38 11.23
N CYS A 528 34.82 35.19 11.13
CA CYS A 528 34.00 34.59 12.17
C CYS A 528 34.23 33.07 12.29
N LEU A 529 33.76 32.49 13.41
CA LEU A 529 33.76 31.06 13.66
C LEU A 529 32.37 30.50 13.32
N HIS A 530 32.30 29.63 12.32
CA HIS A 530 31.04 29.09 11.83
C HIS A 530 30.85 27.67 12.36
N LEU A 531 29.62 27.34 12.77
CA LEU A 531 29.20 25.99 13.15
C LEU A 531 27.90 25.61 12.45
N SER A 532 27.63 24.31 12.38
CA SER A 532 26.33 23.79 11.94
C SER A 532 25.19 24.34 12.82
N PRO A 533 23.96 24.45 12.28
CA PRO A 533 22.82 24.97 13.04
C PRO A 533 22.62 24.25 14.37
N ARG A 534 22.67 22.91 14.36
CA ARG A 534 22.49 22.09 15.57
C ARG A 534 23.56 22.31 16.63
N ASN A 535 24.85 22.31 16.23
CA ASN A 535 25.94 22.58 17.17
C ASN A 535 25.87 24.00 17.72
N MET A 536 25.43 24.96 16.91
CA MET A 536 25.26 26.34 17.36
C MET A 536 24.19 26.46 18.44
N VAL A 537 23.04 25.78 18.31
CA VAL A 537 22.03 25.70 19.39
C VAL A 537 22.66 25.14 20.66
N PHE A 538 23.38 24.02 20.54
CA PHE A 538 23.95 23.35 21.70
C PHE A 538 24.97 24.20 22.42
N ILE A 539 25.91 24.77 21.69
CA ILE A 539 26.93 25.65 22.26
C ILE A 539 26.31 26.93 22.81
N TYR A 540 25.32 27.50 22.12
CA TYR A 540 24.61 28.69 22.59
C TYR A 540 23.98 28.46 23.95
N ASP A 541 23.31 27.34 24.19
CA ASP A 541 22.66 27.09 25.48
C ASP A 541 23.61 26.54 26.54
N LEU A 542 24.55 25.66 26.17
CA LEU A 542 25.45 24.97 27.10
C LEU A 542 26.56 25.88 27.62
N LEU A 543 27.25 26.66 26.78
CA LEU A 543 28.42 27.45 27.24
C LEU A 543 27.99 28.65 28.09
N PRO A 544 28.38 28.78 29.36
CA PRO A 544 28.05 29.97 30.15
C PRO A 544 28.72 31.24 29.62
N VAL A 545 28.09 32.40 29.87
CA VAL A 545 28.77 33.70 29.71
C VAL A 545 29.97 33.75 30.67
N GLY A 546 31.13 34.16 30.18
CA GLY A 546 32.40 34.16 30.91
C GLY A 546 33.28 32.93 30.66
N SER A 547 32.81 31.92 29.92
CA SER A 547 33.62 30.75 29.54
C SER A 547 34.89 31.16 28.80
N GLN A 548 36.02 30.56 29.16
CA GLN A 548 37.32 30.82 28.54
C GLN A 548 37.44 30.04 27.23
N MET A 549 37.87 30.70 26.16
CA MET A 549 38.05 30.12 24.83
C MET A 549 39.40 30.53 24.25
N LYS A 550 40.26 29.55 24.00
CA LYS A 550 41.54 29.76 23.33
C LYS A 550 41.41 29.46 21.84
N VAL A 551 41.69 30.46 21.00
CA VAL A 551 41.76 30.32 19.55
C VAL A 551 43.23 30.23 19.14
N TYR A 552 43.61 29.10 18.56
CA TYR A 552 44.98 28.83 18.14
C TYR A 552 45.30 29.40 16.75
N LYS A 553 46.60 29.52 16.44
CA LYS A 553 47.08 29.94 15.12
C LYS A 553 46.77 28.87 14.08
N TYR A 554 46.62 29.26 12.81
CA TYR A 554 46.41 28.31 11.70
C TYR A 554 47.59 27.33 11.48
N SER A 555 48.77 27.65 11.99
CA SER A 555 49.92 26.73 11.99
C SER A 555 49.80 25.60 13.01
N GLU A 556 48.84 25.68 13.93
CA GLU A 556 48.61 24.69 14.97
C GLU A 556 47.41 23.81 14.61
N SER A 557 47.55 22.52 14.90
CA SER A 557 46.52 21.51 14.71
C SER A 557 46.61 20.50 15.82
N VAL A 558 45.48 19.87 16.14
CA VAL A 558 45.41 18.74 17.06
C VAL A 558 45.46 17.43 16.27
N SER A 559 46.15 16.41 16.80
CA SER A 559 46.27 15.13 16.12
C SER A 559 44.96 14.34 16.18
N ARG A 560 44.68 13.54 15.14
CA ARG A 560 43.47 12.72 15.08
C ARG A 560 43.45 11.66 16.19
N GLU A 561 44.62 11.13 16.54
CA GLU A 561 44.80 10.15 17.61
C GLU A 561 44.39 10.72 18.97
N ALA A 562 44.71 11.99 19.25
CA ALA A 562 44.33 12.65 20.50
C ALA A 562 42.82 12.88 20.63
N LEU A 563 42.10 12.91 19.50
CA LEU A 563 40.65 13.15 19.47
C LEU A 563 39.82 11.88 19.22
N ALA A 564 40.46 10.74 18.97
CA ALA A 564 39.77 9.51 18.60
C ALA A 564 38.73 9.07 19.64
N ALA A 565 39.02 9.30 20.93
CA ALA A 565 38.13 8.95 22.05
C ALA A 565 37.19 10.10 22.47
N VAL A 566 37.28 11.28 21.85
CA VAL A 566 36.46 12.45 22.20
C VAL A 566 35.20 12.47 21.32
N PRO A 567 34.00 12.26 21.90
CA PRO A 567 32.75 12.21 21.14
C PRO A 567 32.40 13.57 20.55
N TYR A 568 31.65 13.59 19.43
CA TYR A 568 31.09 14.85 18.97
C TYR A 568 29.94 15.29 19.88
N LEU A 569 29.81 16.61 20.08
CA LEU A 569 28.76 17.19 20.91
C LEU A 569 27.37 16.80 20.42
N ALA A 570 27.19 16.71 19.10
CA ALA A 570 25.94 16.28 18.49
C ALA A 570 25.56 14.83 18.84
N ASP A 571 26.54 13.96 19.06
CA ASP A 571 26.33 12.54 19.36
C ASP A 571 25.84 12.32 20.79
N LEU A 572 26.13 13.26 21.69
CA LEU A 572 25.74 13.21 23.10
C LEU A 572 24.28 13.59 23.35
N ILE A 573 23.57 14.10 22.33
CA ILE A 573 22.21 14.66 22.46
C ILE A 573 21.29 14.03 21.42
N ASN A 574 20.32 13.24 21.87
CA ASN A 574 19.27 12.67 21.01
C ASN A 574 17.89 13.27 21.31
N PHE A 575 17.62 13.58 22.58
CA PHE A 575 16.38 14.18 23.06
C PHE A 575 16.63 15.39 23.97
N GLN A 576 15.57 16.15 24.25
CA GLN A 576 15.62 17.28 25.18
C GLN A 576 16.13 16.89 26.57
N ASP A 577 15.80 15.69 27.07
CA ASP A 577 16.29 15.21 28.38
C ASP A 577 17.81 15.07 28.42
N ASP A 578 18.44 14.60 27.34
CA ASP A 578 19.90 14.50 27.24
C ASP A 578 20.54 15.89 27.29
N PHE A 579 19.90 16.84 26.59
CA PHE A 579 20.34 18.22 26.55
C PHE A 579 20.25 18.91 27.91
N ASP A 580 19.14 18.72 28.62
CA ASP A 580 18.91 19.27 29.95
C ASP A 580 19.88 18.66 30.98
N GLN A 581 20.18 17.36 30.86
CA GLN A 581 21.20 16.70 31.68
C GLN A 581 22.60 17.28 31.41
N LEU A 582 22.97 17.48 30.14
CA LEU A 582 24.24 18.11 29.79
C LEU A 582 24.32 19.54 30.29
N LYS A 583 23.24 20.33 30.17
CA LYS A 583 23.17 21.71 30.66
C LYS A 583 23.51 21.81 32.15
N LYS A 584 23.07 20.85 32.97
CA LYS A 584 23.44 20.78 34.40
C LYS A 584 24.94 20.62 34.60
N ARG A 585 25.65 19.88 33.74
CA ARG A 585 27.11 19.66 33.83
C ARG A 585 27.94 20.89 33.45
N PHE A 586 27.36 21.83 32.68
CA PHE A 586 28.03 23.04 32.22
C PHE A 586 27.79 24.26 33.13
N THR A 587 27.09 24.10 34.26
CA THR A 587 26.66 25.21 35.13
C THR A 587 27.80 25.94 35.86
N VAL A 588 28.97 25.32 36.04
CA VAL A 588 30.12 25.92 36.74
C VAL A 588 31.08 26.55 35.73
N THR A 589 30.98 27.87 35.54
CA THR A 589 31.72 28.64 34.52
C THR A 589 33.24 28.48 34.59
N ALA A 590 33.80 28.35 35.79
CA ALA A 590 35.25 28.23 36.02
C ALA A 590 35.85 26.89 35.52
N GLU A 591 35.00 25.89 35.29
CA GLU A 591 35.42 24.53 34.93
C GLU A 591 35.27 24.24 33.42
N VAL A 592 34.66 25.15 32.66
CA VAL A 592 34.44 25.03 31.22
C VAL A 592 35.49 25.83 30.46
N GLN A 593 36.28 25.13 29.63
CA GLN A 593 37.25 25.74 28.74
C GLN A 593 37.03 25.27 27.31
N VAL A 594 37.32 26.12 26.34
CA VAL A 594 37.21 25.79 24.92
C VAL A 594 38.57 25.98 24.25
N ALA A 595 38.95 25.04 23.39
CA ALA A 595 40.05 25.20 22.45
C ALA A 595 39.52 25.15 21.02
N VAL A 596 39.90 26.12 20.20
CA VAL A 596 39.52 26.23 18.79
C VAL A 596 40.77 26.14 17.93
N TYR A 597 40.78 25.20 16.99
CA TYR A 597 41.83 25.01 16.00
C TYR A 597 41.28 25.33 14.61
N PRO A 598 41.40 26.59 14.13
CA PRO A 598 40.77 27.03 12.88
C PRO A 598 41.22 26.26 11.64
N ASN A 599 42.44 25.70 11.65
CA ASN A 599 43.02 25.00 10.50
C ASN A 599 42.54 23.55 10.38
N SER A 600 42.52 22.80 11.48
CA SER A 600 42.00 21.42 11.49
C SER A 600 40.48 21.37 11.56
N GLY A 601 39.85 22.47 11.99
CA GLY A 601 38.39 22.61 12.09
C GLY A 601 37.81 22.03 13.37
N ASP A 602 38.63 21.92 14.43
CA ASP A 602 38.22 21.32 15.70
C ASP A 602 37.87 22.38 16.74
N TRP A 603 36.67 22.26 17.31
CA TRP A 603 36.23 22.95 18.52
C TRP A 603 36.15 21.94 19.66
N ILE A 604 37.00 22.05 20.67
CA ILE A 604 37.07 21.09 21.77
C ILE A 604 36.62 21.76 23.05
N VAL A 605 35.60 21.20 23.67
CA VAL A 605 35.12 21.58 24.99
C VAL A 605 35.84 20.72 26.03
N TYR A 606 36.45 21.38 27.00
CA TYR A 606 37.03 20.78 28.19
C TYR A 606 36.14 21.04 29.39
N LEU A 607 35.87 19.99 30.15
CA LEU A 607 35.28 20.08 31.49
C LEU A 607 36.33 19.63 32.50
N GLN A 608 36.62 20.46 33.50
CA GLN A 608 37.62 20.17 34.53
C GLN A 608 38.99 19.78 33.92
N LYS A 609 39.41 20.50 32.87
CA LYS A 609 40.66 20.30 32.11
C LYS A 609 40.76 18.97 31.35
N LYS A 610 39.67 18.19 31.23
CA LYS A 610 39.63 16.97 30.41
C LYS A 610 38.83 17.22 29.13
N PRO A 611 39.29 16.76 27.95
CA PRO A 611 38.49 16.80 26.74
C PRO A 611 37.17 16.07 26.99
N PHE A 612 36.06 16.79 26.78
CA PHE A 612 34.72 16.27 27.07
C PHE A 612 33.96 15.96 25.78
N ALA A 613 33.89 16.93 24.88
CA ALA A 613 33.20 16.82 23.60
C ALA A 613 33.86 17.70 22.56
N ARG A 614 33.65 17.39 21.28
CA ARG A 614 34.12 18.22 20.17
C ARG A 614 33.02 18.60 19.19
N ALA A 615 33.19 19.67 18.45
CA ALA A 615 32.35 20.06 17.33
C ALA A 615 33.23 20.47 16.15
N THR A 616 32.69 20.39 14.94
CA THR A 616 33.35 20.95 13.76
C THR A 616 33.09 22.45 13.73
N VAL A 617 34.14 23.22 13.51
CA VAL A 617 34.08 24.69 13.38
C VAL A 617 34.90 25.11 12.19
N LYS A 618 34.44 26.13 11.47
CA LYS A 618 35.21 26.76 10.40
C LYS A 618 35.61 28.17 10.78
N GLY A 619 36.91 28.41 10.83
CA GLY A 619 37.45 29.77 10.94
C GLY A 619 37.41 30.53 9.62
N GLY A 620 37.83 31.78 9.69
CA GLY A 620 38.10 32.65 8.55
C GLY A 620 39.17 32.10 7.59
N PRO A 621 39.56 32.86 6.57
CA PRO A 621 40.67 32.47 5.71
C PRO A 621 42.01 32.39 6.46
N GLN A 622 42.98 31.65 5.94
CA GLN A 622 44.35 31.67 6.47
C GLN A 622 45.07 33.02 6.21
N THR A 623 44.63 33.76 5.19
CA THR A 623 45.24 35.02 4.73
C THR A 623 44.16 36.05 4.40
N LYS A 624 44.53 37.34 4.38
CA LYS A 624 43.60 38.42 4.03
C LYS A 624 43.24 38.37 2.55
N TYR A 625 41.99 38.68 2.21
CA TYR A 625 41.55 38.74 0.82
C TYR A 625 40.41 39.75 0.63
N TYR A 626 40.22 40.21 -0.62
CA TYR A 626 39.03 40.97 -1.00
C TYR A 626 37.97 40.02 -1.55
N LEU A 627 36.77 40.02 -0.97
CA LEU A 627 35.67 39.20 -1.47
C LEU A 627 35.17 39.72 -2.82
N LEU A 628 34.93 38.82 -3.77
CA LEU A 628 34.30 39.16 -5.04
C LEU A 628 32.78 39.25 -4.84
N GLN A 629 32.16 40.41 -5.10
CA GLN A 629 30.70 40.59 -5.03
C GLN A 629 30.00 40.21 -6.32
N GLY A 630 30.72 40.26 -7.45
CA GLY A 630 30.16 39.98 -8.76
C GLY A 630 31.05 40.54 -9.86
N ARG A 631 30.47 40.72 -11.04
CA ARG A 631 31.14 41.31 -12.20
C ARG A 631 30.30 42.44 -12.77
N ASP A 632 30.97 43.45 -13.31
CA ASP A 632 30.30 44.55 -14.01
C ASP A 632 29.73 44.10 -15.37
N PRO A 633 28.93 44.93 -16.08
CA PRO A 633 28.41 44.58 -17.40
C PRO A 633 29.47 44.31 -18.48
N LYS A 634 30.73 44.69 -18.23
CA LYS A 634 31.89 44.43 -19.11
C LYS A 634 32.65 43.16 -18.72
N GLY A 635 32.19 42.45 -17.67
CA GLY A 635 32.79 41.22 -17.15
C GLY A 635 33.93 41.41 -16.16
N ASN A 636 34.25 42.65 -15.76
CA ASN A 636 35.36 42.90 -14.82
C ASN A 636 34.94 42.55 -13.38
N PRO A 637 35.86 42.03 -12.55
CA PRO A 637 35.57 41.68 -11.16
C PRO A 637 35.30 42.91 -10.28
N ILE A 638 34.22 42.87 -9.50
CA ILE A 638 33.87 43.87 -8.48
C ILE A 638 34.17 43.30 -7.11
N PHE A 639 35.11 43.92 -6.41
CA PHE A 639 35.53 43.51 -5.07
C PHE A 639 34.85 44.33 -3.98
N GLU A 640 34.61 43.72 -2.83
CA GLU A 640 34.23 44.45 -1.63
C GLU A 640 35.31 45.48 -1.25
N PRO A 641 34.92 46.64 -0.72
CA PRO A 641 35.88 47.63 -0.24
C PRO A 641 36.60 47.15 1.03
N ASN A 642 36.01 46.20 1.77
CA ASN A 642 36.54 45.69 3.02
C ASN A 642 37.29 44.37 2.80
N LEU A 643 38.42 44.20 3.49
CA LEU A 643 39.15 42.94 3.53
C LEU A 643 38.46 41.96 4.47
N ALA A 644 38.38 40.69 4.06
CA ALA A 644 38.14 39.59 4.97
C ALA A 644 39.44 39.25 5.71
N TYR A 645 39.35 39.01 7.02
CA TYR A 645 40.50 38.75 7.88
C TYR A 645 40.51 37.30 8.36
N PRO A 646 41.69 36.71 8.60
CA PRO A 646 41.78 35.46 9.34
C PRO A 646 41.14 35.57 10.72
N THR A 647 40.60 34.46 11.23
CA THR A 647 40.18 34.42 12.64
C THR A 647 41.39 34.69 13.53
N THR A 648 41.24 35.64 14.44
CA THR A 648 42.32 36.20 15.25
C THR A 648 42.65 35.24 16.38
N PRO A 649 43.90 34.71 16.45
CA PRO A 649 44.32 33.87 17.57
C PRO A 649 44.37 34.67 18.87
N GLY A 650 44.03 34.03 19.99
CA GLY A 650 44.04 34.68 21.30
C GLY A 650 43.24 33.93 22.35
N ASP A 651 43.31 34.43 23.58
CA ASP A 651 42.51 33.96 24.70
C ASP A 651 41.29 34.89 24.85
N TYR A 652 40.11 34.34 24.55
CA TYR A 652 38.83 35.04 24.56
C TYR A 652 37.98 34.58 25.73
N VAL A 653 36.99 35.40 26.07
CA VAL A 653 35.85 35.00 26.89
C VAL A 653 34.55 35.16 26.12
N ILE A 654 33.58 34.27 26.36
CA ILE A 654 32.22 34.44 25.84
C ILE A 654 31.56 35.60 26.58
N LEU A 655 31.42 36.75 25.93
CA LEU A 655 30.91 37.97 26.53
C LEU A 655 29.38 38.00 26.59
N ARG A 656 28.72 37.60 25.50
CA ARG A 656 27.27 37.70 25.35
C ARG A 656 26.72 36.63 24.42
N LYS A 657 25.50 36.20 24.73
CA LYS A 657 24.64 35.40 23.87
C LYS A 657 23.60 36.29 23.20
N VAL A 658 23.45 36.20 21.88
CA VAL A 658 22.50 37.02 21.11
C VAL A 658 21.62 36.13 20.25
N GLU A 659 20.31 36.18 20.46
CA GLU A 659 19.34 35.61 19.54
C GLU A 659 19.05 36.65 18.43
N ASN A 660 19.15 36.21 17.17
CA ASN A 660 19.07 37.00 15.95
C ASN A 660 20.03 38.22 16.01
N TYR A 661 21.29 38.08 15.59
CA TYR A 661 22.22 39.20 15.66
C TYR A 661 21.84 40.32 14.67
N LEU A 662 21.72 41.58 15.14
CA LEU A 662 21.50 42.75 14.30
C LEU A 662 22.83 43.35 13.84
N SER A 663 23.06 43.36 12.53
CA SER A 663 24.25 43.97 11.94
C SER A 663 23.91 45.33 11.35
N ASN A 664 24.76 46.33 11.61
CA ASN A 664 24.66 47.62 10.91
C ASN A 664 25.01 47.50 9.42
N LEU A 665 25.89 46.55 9.06
CA LEU A 665 26.31 46.33 7.66
C LEU A 665 25.22 45.60 6.85
N TYR A 666 24.44 44.73 7.49
CA TYR A 666 23.41 43.91 6.86
C TYR A 666 22.04 44.14 7.50
N ARG A 667 21.71 45.40 7.78
CA ARG A 667 20.54 45.75 8.60
C ARG A 667 19.23 45.24 8.01
N ASP A 668 19.03 45.43 6.72
CA ASP A 668 17.81 45.00 6.02
C ASP A 668 17.59 43.48 6.12
N GLN A 669 18.66 42.69 6.12
CA GLN A 669 18.59 41.22 6.20
C GLN A 669 18.47 40.71 7.64
N THR A 670 19.01 41.45 8.61
CA THR A 670 19.06 41.03 10.03
C THR A 670 17.89 41.54 10.88
N VAL A 671 17.19 42.58 10.41
CA VAL A 671 15.99 43.10 11.10
C VAL A 671 14.85 42.07 11.12
N ILE A 672 14.80 41.20 10.11
CA ILE A 672 13.86 40.08 10.03
C ILE A 672 14.45 38.91 10.84
N PRO A 673 13.77 38.42 11.89
CA PRO A 673 14.26 37.26 12.63
C PRO A 673 14.44 36.04 11.72
N MET A 674 15.47 35.23 11.97
CA MET A 674 15.68 34.00 11.20
C MET A 674 14.47 33.07 11.33
N GLY A 675 13.88 32.69 10.19
CA GLY A 675 12.63 31.91 10.13
C GLY A 675 11.36 32.66 10.53
N GLY A 676 11.44 33.99 10.69
CA GLY A 676 10.28 34.85 10.90
C GLY A 676 9.29 34.75 9.74
N ALA A 677 7.99 34.81 10.06
CA ALA A 677 6.93 34.77 9.06
C ALA A 677 6.85 36.09 8.28
N ILE A 678 6.73 35.97 6.96
CA ILE A 678 6.52 37.07 6.02
C ILE A 678 5.19 36.82 5.32
N LEU A 679 4.28 37.79 5.35
CA LEU A 679 2.92 37.69 4.81
C LEU A 679 2.64 38.78 3.78
N LYS A 680 1.80 38.48 2.80
CA LYS A 680 1.26 39.45 1.84
C LYS A 680 -0.09 39.97 2.32
N GLN A 681 -0.13 41.21 2.80
CA GLN A 681 -1.34 41.90 3.27
C GLN A 681 -1.50 43.23 2.52
N GLY A 682 -1.69 43.15 1.19
CA GLY A 682 -1.58 44.30 0.28
C GLY A 682 -0.13 44.74 0.02
N LYS A 683 0.70 44.75 1.07
CA LYS A 683 2.17 44.86 1.04
C LYS A 683 2.81 43.69 1.78
N TRP A 684 4.10 43.44 1.54
CA TRP A 684 4.85 42.44 2.28
C TRP A 684 5.19 42.94 3.69
N VAL A 685 4.82 42.15 4.70
CA VAL A 685 5.07 42.44 6.10
C VAL A 685 5.74 41.26 6.79
N PHE A 686 6.55 41.51 7.81
CA PHE A 686 7.14 40.49 8.65
C PHE A 686 6.85 40.75 10.13
N GLN A 687 6.88 39.70 10.94
CA GLN A 687 6.74 39.83 12.39
C GLN A 687 8.12 40.12 13.02
N ASP A 688 8.24 41.25 13.72
CA ASP A 688 9.42 41.59 14.49
C ASP A 688 9.53 40.76 15.79
N ARG A 689 10.61 40.96 16.54
CA ARG A 689 10.88 40.19 17.77
C ARG A 689 9.89 40.46 18.89
N GLU A 690 9.25 41.62 18.86
CA GLU A 690 8.21 41.99 19.81
C GLU A 690 6.83 41.48 19.37
N GLY A 691 6.77 40.69 18.29
CA GLY A 691 5.53 40.13 17.75
C GLY A 691 4.74 41.11 16.87
N ARG A 692 5.28 42.28 16.55
CA ARG A 692 4.60 43.33 15.78
C ARG A 692 4.85 43.17 14.29
N TRP A 693 3.81 43.36 13.48
CA TRP A 693 3.94 43.35 12.02
C TRP A 693 4.56 44.66 11.51
N LYS A 694 5.66 44.55 10.77
CA LYS A 694 6.37 45.66 10.14
C LYS A 694 6.50 45.44 8.64
N GLU A 695 6.61 46.53 7.89
CA GLU A 695 6.83 46.47 6.45
C GLU A 695 8.21 45.89 6.14
N LEU A 696 8.26 45.02 5.12
CA LEU A 696 9.48 44.38 4.68
C LEU A 696 10.44 45.40 4.03
N PRO A 697 11.76 45.32 4.26
CA PRO A 697 12.72 46.14 3.53
C PRO A 697 12.53 46.02 2.00
N ARG A 698 12.62 47.16 1.30
CA ARG A 698 12.26 47.26 -0.12
C ARG A 698 13.01 46.27 -1.01
N SER A 699 14.31 46.10 -0.77
CA SER A 699 15.16 45.14 -1.49
C SER A 699 14.64 43.70 -1.42
N ILE A 700 14.08 43.29 -0.28
CA ILE A 700 13.54 41.94 -0.05
C ILE A 700 12.10 41.85 -0.58
N ALA A 701 11.32 42.93 -0.45
CA ALA A 701 9.97 42.99 -1.02
C ALA A 701 9.98 42.91 -2.55
N ASP A 702 10.89 43.62 -3.20
CA ASP A 702 11.08 43.60 -4.66
C ASP A 702 11.56 42.22 -5.13
N ASP A 703 12.39 41.53 -4.34
CA ASP A 703 12.82 40.16 -4.59
C ASP A 703 11.67 39.16 -4.52
N LEU A 704 10.81 39.22 -3.49
CA LEU A 704 9.63 38.34 -3.36
C LEU A 704 8.59 38.53 -4.47
N ASN A 705 8.58 39.68 -5.13
CA ASN A 705 7.70 39.95 -6.27
C ASN A 705 8.25 39.40 -7.60
N GLN A 706 9.49 38.90 -7.62
CA GLN A 706 10.08 38.26 -8.80
C GLN A 706 9.75 36.76 -8.86
N PRO A 707 9.75 36.17 -10.06
CA PRO A 707 9.71 34.72 -10.24
C PRO A 707 10.78 34.00 -9.41
N SER A 708 10.45 32.83 -8.87
CA SER A 708 11.32 32.10 -7.92
C SER A 708 12.70 31.76 -8.45
N ASP A 709 12.85 31.51 -9.77
CA ASP A 709 14.12 31.24 -10.44
C ASP A 709 15.04 32.47 -10.56
N ARG A 710 14.50 33.67 -10.27
CA ARG A 710 15.22 34.95 -10.30
C ARG A 710 15.43 35.57 -8.92
N GLN A 711 14.91 34.94 -7.86
CA GLN A 711 15.08 35.42 -6.50
C GLN A 711 16.54 35.27 -6.06
N VAL A 712 17.05 36.31 -5.39
CA VAL A 712 18.42 36.39 -4.88
C VAL A 712 18.49 35.92 -3.43
N TYR A 713 17.40 36.07 -2.67
CA TYR A 713 17.31 35.61 -1.29
C TYR A 713 16.63 34.25 -1.19
N ASN A 714 16.95 33.55 -0.11
CA ASN A 714 16.40 32.25 0.23
C ASN A 714 15.20 32.42 1.17
N TYR A 715 14.11 31.74 0.81
CA TYR A 715 12.87 31.65 1.58
C TYR A 715 12.43 30.19 1.66
N PHE A 716 11.67 29.84 2.69
CA PHE A 716 11.15 28.48 2.86
C PHE A 716 9.72 28.49 3.43
N ASP A 717 9.08 27.32 3.51
CA ASP A 717 7.67 27.15 3.93
C ASP A 717 6.73 28.10 3.16
N ARG A 718 6.87 28.14 1.83
CA ARG A 718 6.07 28.97 0.93
C ARG A 718 4.62 28.47 0.90
N ALA A 719 3.67 29.37 1.11
CA ALA A 719 2.25 29.12 0.90
C ALA A 719 1.73 29.98 -0.24
N GLU A 720 0.91 29.37 -1.09
CA GLU A 720 0.30 29.98 -2.26
C GLU A 720 -1.21 29.95 -2.12
N ASN A 721 -1.90 30.95 -2.68
CA ASN A 721 -3.35 30.92 -2.77
C ASN A 721 -3.82 30.03 -3.94
N ALA A 722 -5.14 29.87 -4.08
CA ALA A 722 -5.73 29.06 -5.16
C ALA A 722 -5.36 29.52 -6.58
N SER A 723 -4.91 30.76 -6.76
CA SER A 723 -4.40 31.29 -8.03
C SER A 723 -2.89 31.07 -8.25
N GLY A 724 -2.20 30.39 -7.34
CA GLY A 724 -0.76 30.13 -7.41
C GLY A 724 0.12 31.33 -7.04
N GLU A 725 -0.46 32.39 -6.47
CA GLU A 725 0.29 33.54 -6.00
C GLU A 725 0.80 33.28 -4.57
N THR A 726 2.08 33.53 -4.34
CA THR A 726 2.67 33.41 -3.00
C THR A 726 2.07 34.44 -2.04
N ILE A 727 1.48 33.94 -0.95
CA ILE A 727 0.86 34.76 0.10
C ILE A 727 1.66 34.78 1.41
N SER A 728 2.52 33.77 1.64
CA SER A 728 3.42 33.77 2.78
C SER A 728 4.68 32.96 2.54
N VAL A 729 5.75 33.36 3.22
CA VAL A 729 7.02 32.63 3.29
C VAL A 729 7.65 32.79 4.67
N ARG A 730 8.73 32.06 4.94
CA ARG A 730 9.63 32.29 6.07
C ARG A 730 11.01 32.73 5.61
N TRP A 731 11.62 33.61 6.40
CA TRP A 731 12.92 34.21 6.09
C TRP A 731 14.08 33.22 6.25
N GLY A 732 14.83 32.98 5.17
CA GLY A 732 15.98 32.06 5.14
C GLY A 732 17.34 32.74 5.04
N SER A 733 17.46 33.91 4.42
CA SER A 733 18.76 34.58 4.17
C SER A 733 19.26 35.44 5.32
N HIS A 734 19.10 35.01 6.57
CA HIS A 734 19.72 35.72 7.70
C HIS A 734 21.24 35.44 7.77
N PRO A 735 22.13 36.43 7.63
CA PRO A 735 23.58 36.19 7.51
C PRO A 735 24.20 35.47 8.72
N PHE A 736 23.60 35.64 9.90
CA PHE A 736 24.10 35.11 11.16
C PHE A 736 23.20 34.02 11.78
N GLY A 737 22.23 33.50 11.02
CA GLY A 737 21.27 32.51 11.52
C GLY A 737 20.49 33.00 12.76
N ARG A 738 19.98 32.06 13.58
CA ARG A 738 19.16 32.38 14.76
C ARG A 738 19.98 32.67 16.02
N PHE A 739 21.13 32.03 16.22
CA PHE A 739 21.91 32.12 17.45
C PHE A 739 23.35 32.52 17.17
N ALA A 740 23.87 33.46 17.97
CA ALA A 740 25.26 33.91 17.89
C ALA A 740 25.85 34.13 19.30
N LEU A 741 27.15 33.85 19.44
CA LEU A 741 27.95 34.24 20.61
C LEU A 741 28.91 35.36 20.23
N GLN A 742 28.98 36.37 21.09
CA GLN A 742 29.97 37.44 21.01
C GLN A 742 31.11 37.12 21.97
N SER A 743 32.34 37.15 21.46
CA SER A 743 33.56 36.95 22.24
C SER A 743 34.16 38.29 22.68
N SER A 744 35.12 38.26 23.59
CA SER A 744 35.90 39.43 24.01
C SER A 744 37.32 39.01 24.43
N LEU A 745 38.34 39.76 24.02
CA LEU A 745 39.73 39.56 24.48
C LEU A 745 39.97 40.15 25.88
N ASN A 746 39.22 41.18 26.27
CA ASN A 746 39.42 41.91 27.54
C ASN A 746 38.26 41.70 28.55
N GLY A 747 37.28 40.87 28.19
CA GLY A 747 36.08 40.59 28.98
C GLY A 747 35.10 41.75 29.14
N ARG A 748 35.30 42.86 28.42
CA ARG A 748 34.47 44.08 28.52
C ARG A 748 33.89 44.52 27.19
N THR A 749 34.70 44.50 26.14
CA THR A 749 34.34 45.03 24.82
C THR A 749 34.11 43.85 23.86
N PRO A 750 32.98 43.82 23.13
CA PRO A 750 32.74 42.78 22.15
C PRO A 750 33.82 42.84 21.05
N TRP A 751 34.38 41.69 20.71
CA TRP A 751 35.26 41.53 19.57
C TRP A 751 34.41 41.36 18.28
N PRO A 752 34.88 41.81 17.11
CA PRO A 752 34.11 41.72 15.86
C PRO A 752 33.83 40.28 15.42
N GLU A 753 34.65 39.31 15.84
CA GLU A 753 34.47 37.90 15.48
C GLU A 753 33.33 37.27 16.26
N LEU A 754 32.31 36.84 15.52
CA LEU A 754 31.16 36.12 16.06
C LEU A 754 31.37 34.61 15.93
N ILE A 755 30.73 33.87 16.83
CA ILE A 755 30.52 32.43 16.68
C ILE A 755 29.06 32.22 16.33
N HIS A 756 28.76 31.72 15.13
CA HIS A 756 27.37 31.63 14.64
C HIS A 756 27.18 30.55 13.58
N SER A 757 25.92 30.29 13.23
CA SER A 757 25.56 29.57 11.98
C SER A 757 25.03 30.56 10.94
N SER A 758 24.73 30.13 9.72
CA SER A 758 24.09 31.00 8.71
C SER A 758 22.65 30.57 8.44
N GLY A 759 21.84 31.50 7.94
CA GLY A 759 20.49 31.22 7.50
C GLY A 759 20.47 30.22 6.34
N ASP A 760 21.42 30.33 5.41
CA ASP A 760 21.57 29.40 4.29
C ASP A 760 21.73 27.94 4.76
N LEU A 761 22.51 27.68 5.81
CA LEU A 761 22.67 26.33 6.35
C LEU A 761 21.38 25.78 6.97
N ILE A 762 20.53 26.64 7.53
CA ILE A 762 19.22 26.24 8.06
C ILE A 762 18.25 25.90 6.91
N VAL A 763 18.32 26.65 5.80
CA VAL A 763 17.55 26.34 4.59
C VAL A 763 18.01 25.02 3.98
N GLU A 764 19.33 24.83 3.88
CA GLU A 764 19.95 23.60 3.38
C GLU A 764 19.58 22.39 4.25
N GLU A 765 19.55 22.52 5.58
CA GLU A 765 19.11 21.47 6.50
C GLU A 765 17.66 21.04 6.21
N ARG A 766 16.78 22.00 5.97
CA ARG A 766 15.37 21.72 5.63
C ARG A 766 15.23 21.08 4.27
N GLN A 767 15.96 21.58 3.27
CA GLN A 767 15.98 20.99 1.93
C GLN A 767 16.46 19.55 1.99
N LEU A 768 17.50 19.28 2.79
CA LEU A 768 18.02 17.95 3.01
C LEU A 768 16.98 17.02 3.65
N VAL A 769 16.22 17.48 4.65
CA VAL A 769 15.11 16.69 5.22
C VAL A 769 14.11 16.29 4.12
N SER A 770 13.73 17.23 3.27
CA SER A 770 12.83 16.95 2.14
C SER A 770 13.44 15.99 1.11
N ASP A 771 14.71 16.17 0.76
CA ASP A 771 15.42 15.26 -0.14
C ASP A 771 15.46 13.84 0.45
N LEU A 772 15.78 13.72 1.74
CA LEU A 772 15.80 12.44 2.47
C LEU A 772 14.44 11.76 2.49
N ILE A 773 13.34 12.51 2.64
CA ILE A 773 11.99 11.95 2.53
C ILE A 773 11.79 11.39 1.12
N GLY A 774 12.19 12.11 0.07
CA GLY A 774 12.17 11.63 -1.30
C GLY A 774 12.97 10.32 -1.48
N LEU A 775 14.16 10.23 -0.87
CA LEU A 775 14.99 9.04 -0.89
C LEU A 775 14.33 7.86 -0.12
N LEU A 776 13.85 8.11 1.09
CA LEU A 776 13.20 7.11 1.96
C LEU A 776 11.88 6.59 1.39
N THR A 777 11.24 7.36 0.51
CA THR A 777 9.97 7.01 -0.15
C THR A 777 10.14 6.55 -1.59
N ALA A 778 11.36 6.55 -2.12
CA ALA A 778 11.62 6.18 -3.50
C ALA A 778 11.12 4.75 -3.82
N PRO A 779 10.76 4.42 -5.06
CA PRO A 779 10.12 3.16 -5.41
C PRO A 779 11.01 1.89 -5.34
N ARG A 780 12.27 1.96 -4.89
CA ARG A 780 13.31 0.91 -5.06
C ARG A 780 14.04 0.58 -3.75
N ASP A 781 14.79 -0.51 -3.65
CA ASP A 781 15.37 -0.95 -2.35
C ASP A 781 16.87 -0.72 -2.19
N ARG A 782 17.60 -0.48 -3.29
CA ARG A 782 19.03 -0.15 -3.25
C ARG A 782 19.19 1.37 -3.27
N LEU A 783 20.17 1.89 -2.52
CA LEU A 783 20.43 3.33 -2.45
C LEU A 783 20.55 3.94 -3.85
N GLU A 784 21.29 3.29 -4.73
CA GLU A 784 21.55 3.73 -6.11
C GLU A 784 20.28 3.82 -6.96
N ASP A 785 19.27 3.02 -6.63
CA ASP A 785 17.99 3.00 -7.34
C ASP A 785 16.96 3.94 -6.67
N CYS A 786 17.26 4.46 -5.47
CA CYS A 786 16.39 5.37 -4.73
C CYS A 786 16.67 6.85 -5.01
N LEU A 787 17.75 7.16 -5.74
CA LEU A 787 18.25 8.53 -5.89
C LEU A 787 17.24 9.39 -6.66
N ASN A 788 16.83 10.50 -6.05
CA ASN A 788 16.14 11.58 -6.74
C ASN A 788 17.17 12.42 -7.55
N PRO A 789 16.74 13.36 -8.41
CA PRO A 789 17.67 14.17 -9.21
C PRO A 789 18.74 14.92 -8.39
N ASN A 790 18.41 15.37 -7.18
CA ASN A 790 19.38 16.01 -6.27
C ASN A 790 20.43 15.01 -5.78
N PHE A 791 20.02 13.81 -5.38
CA PHE A 791 20.92 12.75 -4.94
C PHE A 791 21.76 12.14 -6.08
N GLU A 792 21.23 12.12 -7.30
CA GLU A 792 21.99 11.78 -8.50
C GLU A 792 23.13 12.77 -8.73
N LEU A 793 22.88 14.07 -8.56
CA LEU A 793 23.94 15.08 -8.58
C LEU A 793 24.95 14.85 -7.45
N TYR A 794 24.51 14.54 -6.23
CA TYR A 794 25.40 14.26 -5.09
C TYR A 794 26.29 13.02 -5.33
N ARG A 795 25.73 11.96 -5.92
CA ARG A 795 26.50 10.79 -6.38
C ARG A 795 27.50 11.18 -7.45
N ALA A 796 27.08 11.97 -8.43
CA ALA A 796 27.97 12.46 -9.49
C ALA A 796 29.15 13.24 -8.90
N CYS A 797 28.91 14.11 -7.92
CA CYS A 797 29.97 14.81 -7.17
C CYS A 797 30.88 13.85 -6.39
N PHE A 798 30.32 12.85 -5.69
CA PHE A 798 31.08 11.84 -4.95
C PHE A 798 32.01 11.01 -5.86
N GLU A 799 31.54 10.67 -7.05
CA GLU A 799 32.32 9.93 -8.04
C GLU A 799 33.32 10.85 -8.77
N PHE A 800 32.94 12.09 -9.08
CA PHE A 800 33.82 13.08 -9.70
C PHE A 800 35.00 13.47 -8.81
N THR A 801 34.80 13.61 -7.50
CA THR A 801 35.90 13.88 -6.55
C THR A 801 36.93 12.74 -6.48
N ARG A 802 36.56 11.53 -6.88
CA ARG A 802 37.46 10.36 -7.01
C ARG A 802 38.01 10.16 -8.42
N ASN A 803 37.24 10.55 -9.44
CA ASN A 803 37.61 10.50 -10.84
C ASN A 803 37.21 11.80 -11.57
N PRO A 804 38.10 12.83 -11.56
CA PRO A 804 37.81 14.15 -12.12
C PRO A 804 37.73 14.23 -13.65
N ASP A 805 37.85 13.11 -14.36
CA ASP A 805 37.71 13.03 -15.83
C ASP A 805 36.25 12.80 -16.27
N ARG A 806 35.36 12.56 -15.31
CA ARG A 806 33.93 12.42 -15.55
C ARG A 806 33.30 13.73 -16.05
N THR A 807 32.29 13.60 -16.94
CA THR A 807 31.65 14.75 -17.62
C THR A 807 30.12 14.84 -17.50
N ASP A 808 29.46 13.94 -16.76
CA ASP A 808 28.00 13.92 -16.58
C ASP A 808 27.50 14.66 -15.31
N LEU A 809 26.25 15.15 -15.39
CA LEU A 809 25.40 15.80 -14.37
C LEU A 809 25.91 17.09 -13.66
N ILE A 810 27.21 17.25 -13.42
CA ILE A 810 27.80 18.48 -12.83
C ILE A 810 27.92 19.54 -13.92
N GLN A 811 27.61 20.81 -13.65
CA GLN A 811 27.66 21.84 -14.69
C GLN A 811 29.10 22.04 -15.20
N PRO A 812 29.32 22.21 -16.52
CA PRO A 812 30.66 22.35 -17.09
C PRO A 812 31.51 23.46 -16.46
N LYS A 813 30.90 24.58 -16.06
CA LYS A 813 31.58 25.69 -15.36
C LYS A 813 32.10 25.28 -13.98
N GLU A 814 31.33 24.50 -13.23
CA GLU A 814 31.68 24.04 -11.88
C GLU A 814 32.84 23.04 -11.94
N ARG A 815 32.80 22.12 -12.91
CA ARG A 815 33.91 21.19 -13.19
C ARG A 815 35.17 21.92 -13.60
N ALA A 816 35.05 22.91 -14.48
CA ALA A 816 36.18 23.73 -14.91
C ALA A 816 36.81 24.47 -13.72
N ALA A 817 36.00 25.05 -12.83
CA ALA A 817 36.48 25.72 -11.63
C ALA A 817 37.18 24.76 -10.67
N TYR A 818 36.61 23.57 -10.45
CA TYR A 818 37.22 22.52 -9.63
C TYR A 818 38.57 22.07 -10.18
N ARG A 819 38.62 21.75 -11.48
CA ARG A 819 39.85 21.34 -12.16
C ARG A 819 40.92 22.43 -12.10
N LEU A 820 40.55 23.69 -12.36
CA LEU A 820 41.48 24.82 -12.26
C LEU A 820 42.04 24.99 -10.84
N TYR A 821 41.19 24.86 -9.82
CA TYR A 821 41.59 25.00 -8.41
C TYR A 821 42.60 23.93 -7.98
N PHE A 822 42.38 22.68 -8.39
CA PHE A 822 43.28 21.54 -8.11
C PHE A 822 44.38 21.32 -9.14
N ASN A 823 44.56 22.25 -10.08
CA ASN A 823 45.57 22.18 -11.14
C ASN A 823 45.46 20.93 -12.04
N LEU A 824 44.23 20.53 -12.34
CA LEU A 824 43.92 19.47 -13.30
C LEU A 824 43.77 20.07 -14.72
N PRO A 825 44.07 19.30 -15.78
CA PRO A 825 43.94 19.78 -17.16
C PRO A 825 42.51 20.25 -17.49
N LEU A 826 42.40 21.38 -18.18
CA LEU A 826 41.13 21.90 -18.70
C LEU A 826 41.02 21.60 -20.20
N THR A 827 39.82 21.23 -20.65
CA THR A 827 39.49 21.22 -22.09
C THR A 827 39.29 22.63 -22.63
N ASP A 828 39.35 22.82 -23.95
CA ASP A 828 39.11 24.14 -24.57
C ASP A 828 37.70 24.68 -24.25
N LYS A 829 36.70 23.79 -24.19
CA LYS A 829 35.33 24.15 -23.82
C LYS A 829 35.23 24.62 -22.37
N GLU A 830 35.88 23.91 -21.44
CA GLU A 830 35.91 24.30 -20.02
C GLU A 830 36.64 25.62 -19.81
N LYS A 831 37.76 25.83 -20.52
CA LYS A 831 38.52 27.07 -20.48
C LYS A 831 37.70 28.29 -20.93
N ALA A 832 36.85 28.12 -21.94
CA ALA A 832 35.97 29.19 -22.44
C ALA A 832 34.84 29.60 -21.47
N LEU A 833 34.50 28.73 -20.50
CA LEU A 833 33.46 29.00 -19.49
C LEU A 833 34.00 29.71 -18.23
N LEU A 834 35.32 29.78 -18.10
CA LEU A 834 35.98 30.42 -16.96
C LEU A 834 36.39 31.86 -17.32
N PRO A 835 36.25 32.80 -16.38
CA PRO A 835 36.81 34.14 -16.54
C PRO A 835 38.33 34.09 -16.76
N PRO A 836 38.88 34.80 -17.78
CA PRO A 836 40.31 34.76 -18.10
C PRO A 836 41.21 35.15 -16.92
N ASP A 837 40.77 36.11 -16.11
CA ASP A 837 41.44 36.57 -14.90
C ASP A 837 41.51 35.52 -13.80
N ALA A 838 40.49 34.68 -13.65
CA ALA A 838 40.51 33.58 -12.69
C ALA A 838 41.58 32.52 -13.06
N ILE A 839 41.77 32.27 -14.36
CA ILE A 839 42.81 31.38 -14.88
C ILE A 839 44.19 31.97 -14.57
N VAL A 840 44.41 33.25 -14.90
CA VAL A 840 45.70 33.93 -14.65
C VAL A 840 45.97 34.06 -13.15
N ALA A 841 44.96 34.37 -12.33
CA ALA A 841 45.10 34.45 -10.88
C ALA A 841 45.53 33.11 -10.27
N SER A 842 45.02 31.99 -10.80
CA SER A 842 45.41 30.66 -10.36
C SER A 842 46.87 30.33 -10.70
N LYS A 843 47.38 30.79 -11.86
CA LYS A 843 48.82 30.70 -12.20
C LYS A 843 49.68 31.49 -11.23
N VAL A 844 49.31 32.76 -10.99
CA VAL A 844 50.04 33.65 -10.08
C VAL A 844 50.13 33.06 -8.67
N ALA A 845 49.04 32.52 -8.15
CA ALA A 845 49.03 31.95 -6.80
C ALA A 845 49.86 30.66 -6.66
N ARG A 846 50.15 29.97 -7.77
CA ARG A 846 51.07 28.82 -7.82
C ARG A 846 52.53 29.22 -8.07
N GLY A 847 52.80 30.51 -8.26
CA GLY A 847 54.14 31.01 -8.59
C GLY A 847 54.55 30.77 -10.05
N GLU A 848 53.60 30.47 -10.94
CA GLU A 848 53.88 30.31 -12.37
C GLU A 848 54.14 31.65 -13.06
N THR A 849 54.94 31.62 -14.13
CA THR A 849 55.23 32.80 -14.95
C THR A 849 54.03 33.17 -15.83
N ILE A 850 53.67 34.45 -15.84
CA ILE A 850 52.60 35.01 -16.69
C ILE A 850 53.19 35.90 -17.81
N ASN A 851 52.57 35.86 -18.99
CA ASN A 851 53.03 36.58 -20.18
C ASN A 851 52.58 38.06 -20.19
N ALA A 852 52.98 38.81 -21.22
CA ALA A 852 52.65 40.24 -21.32
C ALA A 852 51.14 40.51 -21.42
N ALA A 853 50.39 39.72 -22.19
CA ALA A 853 48.94 39.88 -22.35
C ALA A 853 48.19 39.59 -21.04
N GLU A 854 48.61 38.57 -20.29
CA GLU A 854 48.06 38.22 -18.98
C GLU A 854 48.34 39.31 -17.93
N LYS A 855 49.50 39.99 -17.99
CA LYS A 855 49.80 41.15 -17.13
C LYS A 855 48.86 42.32 -17.42
N GLU A 856 48.63 42.65 -18.68
CA GLU A 856 47.72 43.74 -19.07
C GLU A 856 46.26 43.42 -18.71
N LEU A 857 45.83 42.16 -18.83
CA LEU A 857 44.52 41.71 -18.37
C LEU A 857 44.31 42.01 -16.87
N LEU A 858 45.25 41.59 -16.00
CA LEU A 858 45.13 41.83 -14.56
C LEU A 858 45.16 43.32 -14.20
N ILE A 859 45.88 44.15 -14.96
CA ILE A 859 45.88 45.61 -14.77
C ILE A 859 44.51 46.19 -15.15
N LYS A 860 43.98 45.83 -16.32
CA LYS A 860 42.66 46.27 -16.81
C LYS A 860 41.55 45.96 -15.79
N GLU A 861 41.62 44.79 -15.17
CA GLU A 861 40.63 44.33 -14.19
C GLU A 861 40.90 44.82 -12.75
N GLY A 862 41.92 45.66 -12.55
CA GLY A 862 42.23 46.27 -11.26
C GLY A 862 42.75 45.29 -10.21
N VAL A 863 43.26 44.13 -10.64
CA VAL A 863 43.89 43.08 -9.80
C VAL A 863 45.41 43.28 -9.71
N ALA A 864 45.99 43.99 -10.67
CA ALA A 864 47.39 44.39 -10.68
C ALA A 864 47.54 45.87 -11.08
N TYR A 865 48.75 46.43 -10.91
CA TYR A 865 49.08 47.78 -11.32
C TYR A 865 50.56 47.91 -11.66
N ARG A 866 50.92 48.99 -12.37
CA ARG A 866 52.32 49.36 -12.62
C ARG A 866 52.76 50.41 -11.60
N ARG A 867 53.88 50.18 -10.93
CA ARG A 867 54.51 51.16 -10.04
C ARG A 867 55.98 51.27 -10.39
N SER A 868 56.41 52.44 -10.85
CA SER A 868 57.78 52.71 -11.30
C SER A 868 58.24 51.74 -12.41
N GLY A 869 57.38 51.49 -13.41
CA GLY A 869 57.64 50.56 -14.52
C GLY A 869 57.48 49.07 -14.18
N ASN A 870 57.52 48.70 -12.90
CA ASN A 870 57.40 47.32 -12.44
C ASN A 870 55.94 46.89 -12.27
N PHE A 871 55.63 45.68 -12.75
CA PHE A 871 54.35 45.02 -12.54
C PHE A 871 54.22 44.55 -11.09
N LYS A 872 53.18 44.99 -10.39
CA LYS A 872 52.84 44.55 -9.03
C LYS A 872 51.43 44.00 -8.99
N VAL A 873 51.28 42.83 -8.38
CA VAL A 873 49.98 42.16 -8.20
C VAL A 873 49.43 42.47 -6.81
N ASN A 874 48.13 42.72 -6.71
CA ASN A 874 47.42 42.76 -5.44
C ASN A 874 47.08 41.31 -5.02
N GLN A 875 47.85 40.77 -4.08
CA GLN A 875 47.74 39.36 -3.68
C GLN A 875 46.40 39.06 -3.02
N GLU A 876 45.84 40.02 -2.27
CA GLU A 876 44.54 39.90 -1.62
C GLU A 876 43.40 39.76 -2.64
N LYS A 877 43.48 40.44 -3.79
CA LYS A 877 42.52 40.27 -4.90
C LYS A 877 42.73 38.96 -5.67
N ILE A 878 43.97 38.50 -5.84
CA ILE A 878 44.27 37.18 -6.42
C ILE A 878 43.64 36.07 -5.57
N ILE A 879 43.81 36.13 -4.25
CA ILE A 879 43.20 35.18 -3.31
C ILE A 879 41.67 35.28 -3.40
N GLY A 880 41.12 36.50 -3.52
CA GLY A 880 39.69 36.73 -3.75
C GLY A 880 39.14 36.01 -4.98
N LEU A 881 39.83 36.10 -6.13
CA LEU A 881 39.44 35.39 -7.35
C LEU A 881 39.57 33.87 -7.22
N ARG A 882 40.59 33.38 -6.50
CA ARG A 882 40.71 31.94 -6.22
C ARG A 882 39.63 31.44 -5.27
N LEU A 883 39.19 32.27 -4.33
CA LEU A 883 38.11 31.93 -3.44
C LEU A 883 36.78 31.80 -4.20
N ASP A 884 36.57 32.59 -5.26
CA ASP A 884 35.43 32.42 -6.17
C ASP A 884 35.40 31.02 -6.80
N LEU A 885 36.55 30.53 -7.28
CA LEU A 885 36.69 29.16 -7.78
C LEU A 885 36.47 28.11 -6.68
N TYR A 886 37.00 28.36 -5.47
CA TYR A 886 36.87 27.46 -4.34
C TYR A 886 35.42 27.24 -3.91
N GLN A 887 34.50 28.18 -4.19
CA GLN A 887 33.08 28.00 -3.89
C GLN A 887 32.48 26.83 -4.66
N TYR A 888 32.87 26.64 -5.92
CA TYR A 888 32.44 25.51 -6.73
C TYR A 888 33.06 24.20 -6.22
N VAL A 889 34.30 24.25 -5.74
CA VAL A 889 34.95 23.11 -5.07
C VAL A 889 34.19 22.71 -3.81
N VAL A 890 33.79 23.70 -3.02
CA VAL A 890 32.97 23.53 -1.83
C VAL A 890 31.62 22.90 -2.18
N ALA A 891 30.92 23.41 -3.21
CA ALA A 891 29.63 22.85 -3.64
C ALA A 891 29.74 21.38 -4.06
N ILE A 892 30.75 21.05 -4.88
CA ILE A 892 31.04 19.66 -5.30
C ILE A 892 31.42 18.80 -4.08
N GLY A 893 32.28 19.32 -3.19
CA GLY A 893 32.69 18.63 -1.97
C GLY A 893 31.53 18.35 -1.02
N LYS A 894 30.57 19.29 -0.90
CA LYS A 894 29.33 19.09 -0.14
C LYS A 894 28.48 17.99 -0.76
N GLY A 895 28.19 18.07 -2.05
CA GLY A 895 27.43 17.02 -2.75
C GLY A 895 28.08 15.64 -2.58
N ALA A 896 29.41 15.58 -2.67
CA ALA A 896 30.17 14.36 -2.39
C ALA A 896 29.98 13.88 -0.94
N ASN A 897 30.10 14.77 0.04
CA ASN A 897 29.89 14.44 1.45
C ASN A 897 28.46 13.91 1.70
N HIS A 898 27.46 14.55 1.10
CA HIS A 898 26.07 14.17 1.27
C HIS A 898 25.83 12.71 0.88
N TYR A 899 26.28 12.33 -0.32
CA TYR A 899 26.16 10.95 -0.79
C TYR A 899 27.03 9.98 0.02
N GLY A 900 28.24 10.40 0.41
CA GLY A 900 29.17 9.57 1.19
C GLY A 900 28.61 9.15 2.54
N VAL A 901 28.10 10.11 3.32
CA VAL A 901 27.48 9.87 4.63
C VAL A 901 26.23 9.00 4.47
N LEU A 902 25.41 9.25 3.45
CA LEU A 902 24.22 8.43 3.21
C LEU A 902 24.54 6.99 2.87
N LYS A 903 25.57 6.77 2.07
CA LYS A 903 26.05 5.43 1.73
C LYS A 903 26.54 4.69 2.99
N GLU A 904 27.22 5.37 3.90
CA GLU A 904 27.69 4.82 5.17
C GLU A 904 26.53 4.42 6.10
N HIS A 905 25.49 5.26 6.20
CA HIS A 905 24.33 5.05 7.08
C HIS A 905 23.16 4.30 6.41
N TRP A 906 23.32 3.80 5.18
CA TRP A 906 22.19 3.23 4.42
C TRP A 906 21.51 2.07 5.12
N ALA A 907 22.25 1.22 5.84
CA ALA A 907 21.68 0.09 6.57
C ALA A 907 20.66 0.55 7.64
N GLU A 908 20.98 1.62 8.36
CA GLU A 908 20.13 2.19 9.40
C GLU A 908 18.93 2.93 8.79
N LEU A 909 19.17 3.70 7.72
CA LEU A 909 18.14 4.39 6.94
C LEU A 909 17.17 3.44 6.26
N SER A 910 17.64 2.26 5.84
CA SER A 910 16.80 1.19 5.33
C SER A 910 15.83 0.67 6.40
N GLY A 911 16.23 0.68 7.67
CA GLY A 911 15.35 0.40 8.81
C GLY A 911 14.20 1.41 8.93
N LEU A 912 14.49 2.71 8.82
CA LEU A 912 13.45 3.76 8.77
C LEU A 912 12.52 3.57 7.58
N ARG A 913 13.07 3.27 6.40
CA ARG A 913 12.31 2.99 5.18
C ARG A 913 11.38 1.78 5.32
N GLN A 914 11.83 0.72 5.99
CA GLN A 914 10.98 -0.45 6.25
C GLN A 914 9.86 -0.17 7.25
N ALA A 915 10.15 0.59 8.31
CA ALA A 915 9.11 1.04 9.25
C ALA A 915 8.06 1.88 8.53
N LEU A 916 8.52 2.75 7.63
CA LEU A 916 7.66 3.57 6.81
C LEU A 916 6.79 2.73 5.88
N LEU A 917 7.37 1.76 5.18
CA LEU A 917 6.63 0.83 4.31
C LEU A 917 5.57 0.03 5.07
N LYS A 918 5.84 -0.35 6.33
CA LYS A 918 4.84 -1.02 7.18
C LYS A 918 3.66 -0.11 7.48
N ASP A 919 3.91 1.14 7.83
CA ASP A 919 2.84 2.12 8.07
C ASP A 919 2.06 2.38 6.78
N PHE A 920 2.73 2.45 5.63
CA PHE A 920 2.11 2.59 4.31
C PHE A 920 1.13 1.48 3.97
N ASN A 921 1.47 0.22 4.25
CA ASN A 921 0.56 -0.89 3.99
C ASN A 921 -0.68 -0.86 4.90
N ASN A 922 -0.60 -0.15 6.02
CA ASN A 922 -1.73 0.04 6.93
C ASN A 922 -2.57 1.27 6.58
N PHE A 923 -2.02 2.23 5.84
CA PHE A 923 -2.71 3.45 5.43
C PHE A 923 -3.40 3.31 4.07
N VAL A 924 -4.68 3.70 4.01
CA VAL A 924 -5.46 3.85 2.77
C VAL A 924 -5.16 5.19 2.06
N LEU A 925 -4.44 6.11 2.72
CA LEU A 925 -4.19 7.45 2.21
C LEU A 925 -3.12 7.44 1.09
N LYS A 926 -3.59 7.59 -0.15
CA LYS A 926 -2.76 7.59 -1.37
C LYS A 926 -2.26 8.95 -1.82
N ASP A 927 -2.35 9.98 -0.99
CA ASP A 927 -1.89 11.32 -1.33
C ASP A 927 -0.37 11.46 -1.06
N PRO A 928 0.48 11.56 -2.11
CA PRO A 928 1.93 11.67 -1.93
C PRO A 928 2.35 12.96 -1.23
N ARG A 929 1.58 14.05 -1.39
CA ARG A 929 1.90 15.37 -0.82
C ARG A 929 1.57 15.38 0.67
N LEU A 930 0.37 14.93 1.04
CA LEU A 930 -0.02 14.73 2.44
C LEU A 930 1.02 13.87 3.17
N PHE A 931 1.44 12.78 2.53
CA PHE A 931 2.42 11.88 3.09
C PHE A 931 3.79 12.56 3.30
N HIS A 932 4.29 13.25 2.27
CA HIS A 932 5.56 13.98 2.36
C HIS A 932 5.51 15.02 3.49
N ASP A 933 4.42 15.77 3.59
CA ASP A 933 4.25 16.80 4.62
C ASP A 933 4.13 16.20 6.02
N PHE A 934 3.43 15.07 6.18
CA PHE A 934 3.38 14.32 7.43
C PHE A 934 4.77 13.89 7.90
N MET A 935 5.56 13.28 7.00
CA MET A 935 6.92 12.85 7.32
C MET A 935 7.85 14.02 7.62
N ARG A 936 7.72 15.12 6.87
CA ARG A 936 8.48 16.35 7.12
C ARG A 936 8.24 16.85 8.53
N GLU A 937 7.00 16.93 8.98
CA GLU A 937 6.70 17.39 10.35
C GLU A 937 7.29 16.48 11.43
N LEU A 938 7.19 15.15 11.28
CA LEU A 938 7.77 14.21 12.25
C LEU A 938 9.31 14.34 12.32
N MET A 939 9.98 14.40 11.18
CA MET A 939 11.44 14.52 11.10
C MET A 939 11.93 15.88 11.62
N LEU A 940 11.21 16.97 11.34
CA LEU A 940 11.52 18.30 11.88
C LEU A 940 11.34 18.36 13.40
N LYS A 941 10.32 17.71 13.96
CA LYS A 941 10.15 17.59 15.43
C LYS A 941 11.32 16.84 16.06
N ARG A 942 11.76 15.74 15.46
CA ARG A 942 12.97 15.03 15.91
C ARG A 942 14.22 15.89 15.83
N ASN A 943 14.38 16.70 14.77
CA ASN A 943 15.49 17.64 14.66
C ASN A 943 15.48 18.69 15.78
N ARG A 944 14.30 19.06 16.29
CA ARG A 944 14.10 19.93 17.48
C ARG A 944 14.23 19.20 18.82
N LEU A 945 14.75 17.97 18.84
CA LEU A 945 14.92 17.12 20.02
C LEU A 945 13.62 16.64 20.68
N GLU A 946 12.47 16.84 20.04
CA GLU A 946 11.18 16.40 20.59
C GLU A 946 11.07 14.87 20.50
N ARG A 947 10.60 14.23 21.57
CA ARG A 947 10.24 12.80 21.53
C ARG A 947 8.87 12.66 20.86
N LEU A 948 8.80 11.82 19.83
CA LEU A 948 7.52 11.55 19.17
C LEU A 948 6.70 10.59 20.03
N THR A 949 5.40 10.86 20.14
CA THR A 949 4.44 9.92 20.75
C THR A 949 3.45 9.49 19.68
N GLN A 950 2.86 8.30 19.84
CA GLN A 950 1.82 7.81 18.92
C GLN A 950 0.67 8.82 18.82
N LYS A 951 0.19 9.30 19.97
CA LYS A 951 -0.87 10.32 20.04
C LYS A 951 -0.53 11.56 19.21
N ASN A 952 0.66 12.15 19.41
CA ASN A 952 1.06 13.37 18.72
C ASN A 952 1.16 13.14 17.20
N ALA A 953 1.65 11.98 16.76
CA ALA A 953 1.75 11.67 15.34
C ALA A 953 0.37 11.54 14.69
N VAL A 954 -0.57 10.86 15.36
CA VAL A 954 -1.95 10.73 14.86
C VAL A 954 -2.67 12.09 14.83
N GLU A 955 -2.45 12.96 15.83
CA GLU A 955 -3.01 14.32 15.84
C GLU A 955 -2.47 15.19 14.69
N ILE A 956 -1.18 15.07 14.36
CA ILE A 956 -0.60 15.77 13.20
C ILE A 956 -1.26 15.31 11.91
N LEU A 957 -1.43 14.00 11.74
CA LEU A 957 -2.06 13.42 10.56
C LEU A 957 -3.53 13.84 10.44
N ASP A 958 -4.31 13.81 11.53
CA ASP A 958 -5.71 14.24 11.56
C ASP A 958 -5.89 15.72 11.18
N ARG A 959 -5.00 16.59 11.68
CA ARG A 959 -5.00 18.01 11.33
C ARG A 959 -4.75 18.23 9.84
N MET A 960 -3.77 17.54 9.25
CA MET A 960 -3.46 17.66 7.82
C MET A 960 -4.58 17.10 6.92
N LEU A 961 -5.35 16.12 7.41
CA LEU A 961 -6.53 15.61 6.73
C LEU A 961 -7.73 16.57 6.81
N SER A 962 -7.79 17.40 7.85
CA SER A 962 -8.91 18.31 8.12
C SER A 962 -8.71 19.72 7.54
N ASP A 963 -7.47 20.10 7.21
CA ASP A 963 -7.11 21.39 6.61
C ASP A 963 -6.24 21.15 5.36
N PRO A 964 -6.84 20.77 4.22
CA PRO A 964 -6.10 20.58 2.98
C PRO A 964 -5.64 21.94 2.46
N HIS A 965 -4.37 22.27 2.73
CA HIS A 965 -3.69 23.48 2.26
C HIS A 965 -3.60 23.56 0.74
#